data_AF-A0A812LZ98-F1
#
_entry.id   AF-A0A812LZ98-F1
#
_cell.length_a   1.000
_cell.length_b   1.000
_cell.length_c   1.000
_cell.angle_alpha   90.00
_cell.angle_beta   90.00
_cell.angle_gamma   90.00
#
_symmetry.space_group_name_H-M   'P 1'
#
loop_
_entity.id
_entity.type
_entity.pdbx_description
1 polymer ?
#
loop_
_entity_poly.entity_id
_entity_poly.type
_entity_poly.pdbx_seq_one_letter_code
_entity_poly.pdbx_strand_id
1 'polypeptide(L)'
;MEGYAPQGDEVKKEGKEEKAAKAKAAEGKKPAAKKEAKQAAPKKEAASKQQSKGGGLVVKKAESVPDWYAEVIGKGQLIEKYPVKGCFILRPWAYKLWEQIQGWLDTQIKILGVENCYFPMFIPKCYMEKESDHLDDFAPELAMVTKFGNEEIDEPVAIRPTSETAMYAAFSSWVQSHRDLPLKLNQWCSVVRWEVKQTTPFLRTREFLWQEGHTAYAEKADAEKEVLDILELYARVYEELLAIPVVRGTKTKAETFPGADYTTTVEAFIPATGRAIQGATSHHLGQNFSKMFNIQFQDPKDPTGAAIEYAYQNSWGLTQRTIGVMVMVHGDDKGLVLPPNVAGYQVVIVPLGIKASSTEEDKKSLAEVSQAYTRRLRAAGVRVFLDDDNTNSPGWKFNNWEMKGVPLRMELGPLDIQKGEFVLAKRNILDQKAGKVIGKHDSLEDDVKRTLDEIHNELYSKALAERDSRLATITEWKDFSPNLNEGKMVMVPFCGVKECEERMKDKSKEEAQFDGGVAFQSKPLSKLLEAAEVEVAGGLKMGAKSLVLSYLSLISIAQTSQPSSQCADGTCPKGRKDSGVLLMQLKPKLRRAESNTTHQEDKWPSCCARCGSRGWCSPLSGKCHELQNKLYYQACEALPADAVKVGALDWSDEFEGAEIDSASWVLLEAEGGVPSMKYTSRRDNAFVQNGSLKIVAKCEDMGRWNYSSARLTTDRLREWGPGHRIELRARAPAGRGAWPAVWMLPSQGHHGTEHGGEIGIMETTGCISDKVQAAVQTGAFNAGNKLQKGHHFYTTVSNWHVYTLDWLPGRLKWYVDGVSFFSFTPDSFSGAEWPFNKNFFLNLDVAVAGPWAGFCLDGQLPSCTKKEEFGRDQVLEVDYVRVYRLDEVHDG
;
A
#
# COMPACT_ATOMS: atom_id res chain seq x y z
N MET A 1 -43.95 -18.00 -21.11
CA MET A 1 -44.81 -19.11 -21.56
C MET A 1 -44.06 -19.83 -22.66
N GLU A 2 -44.04 -21.17 -22.59
CA GLU A 2 -43.67 -22.13 -23.66
C GLU A 2 -42.20 -22.05 -24.16
N GLY A 3 -41.28 -23.00 -23.94
CA GLY A 3 -41.38 -24.40 -23.50
C GLY A 3 -41.74 -25.32 -24.65
N TYR A 4 -40.77 -25.84 -25.41
CA TYR A 4 -40.93 -27.10 -26.16
C TYR A 4 -39.56 -27.68 -26.57
N ALA A 5 -39.23 -28.84 -25.99
CA ALA A 5 -38.29 -29.81 -26.55
C ALA A 5 -39.05 -30.73 -27.53
N PRO A 6 -38.35 -31.52 -28.35
CA PRO A 6 -38.73 -32.93 -28.36
C PRO A 6 -37.55 -33.92 -28.29
N GLN A 7 -37.87 -35.03 -27.63
CA GLN A 7 -37.27 -36.38 -27.67
C GLN A 7 -37.10 -36.86 -29.13
N GLY A 8 -36.16 -37.71 -29.53
CA GLY A 8 -35.63 -38.92 -28.90
C GLY A 8 -36.32 -40.14 -29.55
N ASP A 9 -35.59 -40.88 -30.41
CA ASP A 9 -35.97 -42.25 -30.81
C ASP A 9 -34.72 -43.09 -31.14
N GLU A 10 -34.58 -44.22 -30.42
CA GLU A 10 -33.66 -45.32 -30.68
C GLU A 10 -34.33 -46.38 -31.56
N VAL A 11 -33.61 -46.94 -32.55
CA VAL A 11 -33.79 -48.35 -32.97
C VAL A 11 -32.43 -49.00 -33.27
N LYS A 12 -32.35 -50.28 -32.87
CA LYS A 12 -31.22 -51.18 -32.63
C LYS A 12 -30.74 -51.98 -33.85
N LYS A 13 -29.47 -52.45 -33.76
CA LYS A 13 -28.90 -53.81 -34.06
C LYS A 13 -29.00 -54.35 -35.51
N GLU A 14 -28.12 -55.15 -36.11
CA GLU A 14 -26.99 -56.08 -35.82
C GLU A 14 -26.26 -56.25 -37.19
N GLY A 15 -24.94 -56.31 -37.37
CA GLY A 15 -24.02 -57.43 -37.08
C GLY A 15 -23.70 -58.30 -38.32
N LYS A 16 -22.42 -58.36 -38.78
CA LYS A 16 -21.63 -59.50 -39.38
C LYS A 16 -20.47 -59.04 -40.29
N GLU A 17 -19.21 -59.38 -39.96
CA GLU A 17 -18.33 -60.44 -40.59
C GLU A 17 -17.88 -60.10 -42.03
N GLU A 18 -16.68 -60.34 -42.57
CA GLU A 18 -15.35 -60.85 -42.20
C GLU A 18 -14.40 -60.59 -43.42
N LYS A 19 -13.08 -60.53 -43.18
CA LYS A 19 -11.95 -60.98 -44.05
C LYS A 19 -11.61 -60.37 -45.44
N ALA A 20 -10.49 -59.64 -45.45
CA ALA A 20 -9.17 -59.95 -46.08
C ALA A 20 -9.06 -60.71 -47.43
N ALA A 21 -8.26 -60.14 -48.36
CA ALA A 21 -7.28 -60.81 -49.25
C ALA A 21 -6.55 -59.74 -50.11
N LYS A 22 -5.20 -59.60 -50.05
CA LYS A 22 -4.14 -60.27 -50.86
C LYS A 22 -4.21 -59.94 -52.37
N ALA A 23 -3.15 -59.82 -53.17
CA ALA A 23 -1.69 -59.81 -53.04
C ALA A 23 -1.11 -59.81 -54.48
N LYS A 24 0.18 -59.46 -54.62
CA LYS A 24 1.26 -60.10 -55.45
C LYS A 24 2.05 -59.09 -56.29
N ALA A 25 3.35 -59.22 -56.56
CA ALA A 25 4.47 -60.10 -56.18
C ALA A 25 5.75 -59.44 -56.81
N ALA A 26 7.01 -59.88 -56.74
CA ALA A 26 7.69 -61.09 -56.28
C ALA A 26 9.22 -60.83 -56.19
N GLU A 27 9.92 -61.69 -55.43
CA GLU A 27 11.30 -62.24 -55.64
C GLU A 27 12.53 -61.30 -55.59
N GLY A 28 13.70 -61.64 -55.00
CA GLY A 28 14.19 -62.81 -54.26
C GLY A 28 15.75 -62.86 -54.22
N LYS A 29 16.30 -63.33 -53.08
CA LYS A 29 17.66 -63.88 -52.81
C LYS A 29 18.88 -62.97 -52.48
N LYS A 30 19.65 -63.45 -51.48
CA LYS A 30 20.87 -62.93 -50.80
C LYS A 30 22.11 -63.76 -51.22
N PRO A 31 23.37 -63.26 -51.08
CA PRO A 31 24.22 -63.79 -49.99
C PRO A 31 25.30 -62.84 -49.38
N ALA A 32 25.67 -63.15 -48.13
CA ALA A 32 26.95 -63.03 -47.39
C ALA A 32 27.86 -61.76 -47.34
N ALA A 33 27.98 -61.21 -46.12
CA ALA A 33 29.17 -60.81 -45.33
C ALA A 33 30.17 -59.70 -45.78
N LYS A 34 30.28 -58.63 -44.98
CA LYS A 34 31.46 -58.36 -44.12
C LYS A 34 31.17 -57.31 -43.02
N LYS A 35 31.88 -57.50 -41.91
CA LYS A 35 31.73 -56.90 -40.57
C LYS A 35 32.23 -55.45 -40.51
N GLU A 36 31.59 -54.64 -39.65
CA GLU A 36 32.29 -53.75 -38.70
C GLU A 36 31.40 -53.43 -37.49
N ALA A 37 32.04 -53.15 -36.36
CA ALA A 37 31.66 -53.62 -35.04
C ALA A 37 30.53 -52.83 -34.34
N LYS A 38 29.57 -53.57 -33.75
CA LYS A 38 28.73 -53.12 -32.64
C LYS A 38 29.44 -53.43 -31.33
N GLN A 39 29.70 -52.41 -30.50
CA GLN A 39 29.90 -52.60 -29.06
C GLN A 39 28.78 -51.89 -28.27
N ALA A 40 28.07 -52.75 -27.53
CA ALA A 40 27.23 -52.57 -26.35
C ALA A 40 26.64 -51.17 -26.04
N ALA A 41 25.32 -51.10 -26.15
CA ALA A 41 24.51 -50.16 -25.39
C ALA A 41 24.67 -50.41 -23.88
N PRO A 42 24.97 -49.38 -23.06
CA PRO A 42 24.78 -49.45 -21.62
C PRO A 42 23.35 -49.03 -21.28
N LYS A 43 22.69 -49.96 -20.60
CA LYS A 43 21.51 -49.89 -19.74
C LYS A 43 20.95 -48.50 -19.46
N LYS A 44 19.65 -48.37 -19.73
CA LYS A 44 18.73 -47.45 -19.04
C LYS A 44 18.89 -47.65 -17.54
N GLU A 45 19.61 -46.76 -16.87
CA GLU A 45 19.32 -46.47 -15.48
C GLU A 45 18.00 -45.72 -15.46
N ALA A 46 16.96 -46.45 -15.05
CA ALA A 46 15.73 -45.86 -14.58
C ALA A 46 16.12 -44.91 -13.44
N ALA A 47 16.20 -43.62 -13.76
CA ALA A 47 16.08 -42.58 -12.76
C ALA A 47 14.70 -42.81 -12.11
N SER A 48 14.73 -43.46 -10.97
CA SER A 48 13.58 -43.69 -10.12
C SER A 48 12.83 -42.37 -9.99
N LYS A 49 11.60 -42.36 -10.48
CA LYS A 49 10.58 -41.42 -10.01
C LYS A 49 10.41 -41.67 -8.52
N GLN A 50 11.28 -41.08 -7.71
CA GLN A 50 10.87 -40.61 -6.40
C GLN A 50 9.98 -39.39 -6.68
N GLN A 51 8.70 -39.67 -6.93
CA GLN A 51 7.66 -38.77 -6.43
C GLN A 51 7.91 -38.68 -4.93
N SER A 52 8.59 -37.62 -4.50
CA SER A 52 8.66 -37.28 -3.09
C SER A 52 7.22 -37.08 -2.63
N LYS A 53 6.75 -38.01 -1.79
CA LYS A 53 5.59 -37.79 -0.93
C LYS A 53 5.91 -36.56 -0.06
N GLY A 54 5.47 -35.38 -0.51
CA GLY A 54 5.72 -34.09 0.11
C GLY A 54 5.74 -32.97 -0.93
N GLY A 55 4.59 -32.30 -1.13
CA GLY A 55 4.40 -31.25 -2.14
C GLY A 55 4.99 -29.89 -1.75
N GLY A 56 6.28 -29.83 -1.42
CA GLY A 56 7.02 -28.60 -1.15
C GLY A 56 7.68 -27.99 -2.41
N LEU A 57 8.32 -26.83 -2.26
CA LEU A 57 9.20 -26.28 -3.30
C LEU A 57 10.50 -27.09 -3.40
N VAL A 58 11.00 -27.29 -4.62
CA VAL A 58 12.27 -27.98 -4.85
C VAL A 58 13.41 -26.97 -5.00
N VAL A 59 13.12 -25.83 -5.63
CA VAL A 59 14.10 -24.77 -5.88
C VAL A 59 14.00 -23.70 -4.78
N LYS A 60 15.14 -23.33 -4.21
CA LYS A 60 15.21 -22.21 -3.27
C LYS A 60 15.30 -20.88 -4.00
N LYS A 61 14.70 -19.84 -3.41
CA LYS A 61 14.68 -18.49 -3.99
C LYS A 61 16.08 -17.93 -4.25
N ALA A 62 17.01 -18.19 -3.34
CA ALA A 62 18.41 -17.74 -3.46
C ALA A 62 19.23 -18.50 -4.52
N GLU A 63 18.80 -19.71 -4.92
CA GLU A 63 19.50 -20.52 -5.93
C GLU A 63 19.09 -20.14 -7.35
N SER A 64 17.78 -20.01 -7.62
CA SER A 64 17.26 -19.56 -8.91
C SER A 64 15.90 -18.88 -8.72
N VAL A 65 15.90 -17.54 -8.74
CA VAL A 65 14.66 -16.74 -8.63
C VAL A 65 13.66 -17.06 -9.75
N PRO A 66 14.05 -17.22 -11.04
CA PRO A 66 13.08 -17.53 -12.09
C PRO A 66 12.38 -18.88 -11.90
N ASP A 67 13.14 -19.92 -11.54
CA ASP A 67 12.58 -21.27 -11.36
C ASP A 67 11.75 -21.36 -10.07
N TRP A 68 12.24 -20.76 -8.98
CA TRP A 68 11.49 -20.59 -7.74
C TRP A 68 10.16 -19.86 -7.99
N TYR A 69 10.19 -18.75 -8.73
CA TYR A 69 8.98 -17.97 -9.03
C TYR A 69 7.97 -18.80 -9.82
N ALA A 70 8.43 -19.56 -10.82
CA ALA A 70 7.59 -20.46 -11.60
C ALA A 70 6.97 -21.58 -10.75
N GLU A 71 7.74 -22.17 -9.83
CA GLU A 71 7.22 -23.17 -8.90
C GLU A 71 6.19 -22.58 -7.93
N VAL A 72 6.47 -21.42 -7.34
CA VAL A 72 5.59 -20.77 -6.36
C VAL A 72 4.24 -20.40 -6.95
N ILE A 73 4.20 -19.74 -8.11
CA ILE A 73 2.93 -19.34 -8.73
C ILE A 73 2.14 -20.54 -9.27
N GLY A 74 2.83 -21.62 -9.67
CA GLY A 74 2.21 -22.86 -10.14
C GLY A 74 1.65 -23.71 -9.01
N LYS A 75 2.50 -24.09 -8.03
CA LYS A 75 2.11 -24.90 -6.87
C LYS A 75 1.20 -24.13 -5.91
N GLY A 76 1.36 -22.81 -5.82
CA GLY A 76 0.44 -21.89 -5.13
C GLY A 76 -0.90 -21.67 -5.85
N GLN A 77 -1.11 -22.30 -7.01
CA GLN A 77 -2.36 -22.26 -7.77
C GLN A 77 -2.81 -20.85 -8.19
N LEU A 78 -1.86 -19.95 -8.46
CA LEU A 78 -2.14 -18.60 -8.97
C LEU A 78 -2.34 -18.60 -10.49
N ILE A 79 -1.47 -19.32 -11.20
CA ILE A 79 -1.38 -19.29 -12.66
C ILE A 79 -1.44 -20.70 -13.23
N GLU A 80 -2.10 -20.84 -14.38
CA GLU A 80 -1.98 -22.00 -15.27
C GLU A 80 -1.40 -21.57 -16.63
N LYS A 81 -0.63 -22.46 -17.27
CA LYS A 81 -0.07 -22.18 -18.61
C LYS A 81 -1.19 -22.14 -19.65
N TYR A 82 -1.08 -21.21 -20.61
CA TYR A 82 -1.96 -21.13 -21.77
C TYR A 82 -1.18 -21.47 -23.06
N PRO A 83 -1.80 -22.07 -24.09
CA PRO A 83 -1.11 -22.43 -25.33
C PRO A 83 -0.50 -21.23 -26.08
N VAL A 84 -1.10 -20.04 -25.95
CA VAL A 84 -0.53 -18.81 -26.53
C VAL A 84 0.59 -18.30 -25.63
N LYS A 85 1.82 -18.30 -26.17
CA LYS A 85 3.02 -17.82 -25.46
C LYS A 85 2.81 -16.40 -24.94
N GLY A 86 3.05 -16.19 -23.65
CA GLY A 86 2.93 -14.89 -23.00
C GLY A 86 1.54 -14.55 -22.47
N CYS A 87 0.57 -15.44 -22.66
CA CYS A 87 -0.74 -15.40 -22.02
C CYS A 87 -0.81 -16.49 -20.94
N PHE A 88 -1.58 -16.22 -19.89
CA PHE A 88 -1.67 -17.07 -18.70
C PHE A 88 -3.09 -17.06 -18.16
N ILE A 89 -3.55 -18.19 -17.64
CA ILE A 89 -4.86 -18.26 -16.97
C ILE A 89 -4.68 -17.79 -15.53
N LEU A 90 -5.43 -16.76 -15.13
CA LEU A 90 -5.55 -16.35 -13.73
C LEU A 90 -6.53 -17.29 -13.01
N ARG A 91 -6.02 -18.12 -12.12
CA ARG A 91 -6.86 -19.01 -11.33
C ARG A 91 -7.60 -18.22 -10.23
N PRO A 92 -8.65 -18.78 -9.59
CA PRO A 92 -9.40 -18.08 -8.56
C PRO A 92 -8.55 -17.52 -7.42
N TRP A 93 -7.43 -18.16 -7.07
CA TRP A 93 -6.55 -17.67 -6.02
C TRP A 93 -5.86 -16.35 -6.41
N ALA A 94 -5.42 -16.21 -7.67
CA ALA A 94 -4.84 -14.96 -8.18
C ALA A 94 -5.90 -13.89 -8.42
N TYR A 95 -7.04 -14.28 -9.00
CA TYR A 95 -8.10 -13.33 -9.32
C TYR A 95 -8.69 -12.69 -8.06
N LYS A 96 -8.82 -13.45 -6.95
CA LYS A 96 -9.21 -12.89 -5.64
C LYS A 96 -8.27 -11.78 -5.15
N LEU A 97 -6.95 -11.93 -5.36
CA LEU A 97 -5.99 -10.87 -5.01
C LEU A 97 -6.25 -9.61 -5.83
N TRP A 98 -6.51 -9.78 -7.13
CA TRP A 98 -6.86 -8.67 -8.02
C TRP A 98 -8.17 -8.00 -7.61
N GLU A 99 -9.21 -8.77 -7.26
CA GLU A 99 -10.50 -8.25 -6.78
C GLU A 99 -10.36 -7.42 -5.50
N GLN A 100 -9.45 -7.78 -4.58
CA GLN A 100 -9.19 -6.96 -3.39
C GLN A 100 -8.55 -5.61 -3.74
N ILE A 101 -7.55 -5.61 -4.64
CA ILE A 101 -6.91 -4.38 -5.11
C ILE A 101 -7.93 -3.52 -5.86
N GLN A 102 -8.70 -4.14 -6.75
CA GLN A 102 -9.74 -3.51 -7.53
C GLN A 102 -10.80 -2.87 -6.63
N GLY A 103 -11.40 -3.63 -5.71
CA GLY A 103 -12.45 -3.11 -4.85
C GLY A 103 -12.01 -1.92 -3.99
N TRP A 104 -10.78 -1.96 -3.48
CA TRP A 104 -10.21 -0.84 -2.72
C TRP A 104 -9.97 0.38 -3.61
N LEU A 105 -9.24 0.22 -4.72
CA LEU A 105 -8.90 1.35 -5.60
C LEU A 105 -10.16 1.99 -6.19
N ASP A 106 -11.12 1.16 -6.61
CA ASP A 106 -12.41 1.59 -7.14
C ASP A 106 -13.20 2.44 -6.14
N THR A 107 -13.18 2.07 -4.86
CA THR A 107 -13.78 2.85 -3.78
C THR A 107 -13.06 4.20 -3.63
N GLN A 108 -11.73 4.23 -3.67
CA GLN A 108 -10.96 5.47 -3.49
C GLN A 108 -11.13 6.45 -4.65
N ILE A 109 -11.12 5.98 -5.91
CA ILE A 109 -11.29 6.87 -7.07
C ILE A 109 -12.73 7.43 -7.16
N LYS A 110 -13.74 6.69 -6.69
CA LYS A 110 -15.12 7.19 -6.58
C LYS A 110 -15.24 8.33 -5.58
N ILE A 111 -14.47 8.32 -4.49
CA ILE A 111 -14.39 9.45 -3.55
C ILE A 111 -13.83 10.70 -4.23
N LEU A 112 -12.97 10.55 -5.25
CA LEU A 112 -12.44 11.66 -6.06
C LEU A 112 -13.40 12.13 -7.19
N GLY A 113 -14.60 11.54 -7.25
CA GLY A 113 -15.62 11.82 -8.26
C GLY A 113 -15.35 11.16 -9.62
N VAL A 114 -14.53 10.11 -9.67
CA VAL A 114 -14.29 9.34 -10.91
C VAL A 114 -15.40 8.32 -11.13
N GLU A 115 -15.93 8.25 -12.35
CA GLU A 115 -16.98 7.32 -12.74
C GLU A 115 -16.44 6.18 -13.60
N ASN A 116 -16.95 4.96 -13.37
CA ASN A 116 -16.58 3.82 -14.20
C ASN A 116 -17.37 3.81 -15.51
N CYS A 117 -16.68 3.54 -16.62
CA CYS A 117 -17.25 3.32 -17.94
C CYS A 117 -16.64 2.07 -18.60
N TYR A 118 -17.05 1.79 -19.83
CA TYR A 118 -16.42 0.76 -20.64
C TYR A 118 -16.44 1.16 -22.12
N PHE A 119 -15.26 1.38 -22.70
CA PHE A 119 -15.09 1.57 -24.13
C PHE A 119 -14.91 0.21 -24.85
N PRO A 120 -15.17 0.10 -26.16
CA PRO A 120 -14.90 -1.11 -26.94
C PRO A 120 -13.41 -1.45 -27.09
N MET A 121 -13.07 -2.75 -27.14
CA MET A 121 -11.68 -3.22 -27.25
C MET A 121 -11.03 -2.91 -28.60
N PHE A 122 -11.82 -2.86 -29.67
CA PHE A 122 -11.35 -2.64 -31.03
C PHE A 122 -11.25 -1.15 -31.33
N ILE A 123 -10.09 -0.71 -31.80
CA ILE A 123 -9.79 0.67 -32.16
C ILE A 123 -9.60 0.75 -33.68
N PRO A 124 -10.36 1.58 -34.41
CA PRO A 124 -10.16 1.78 -35.83
C PRO A 124 -8.72 2.23 -36.16
N LYS A 125 -8.14 1.70 -37.24
CA LYS A 125 -6.78 2.07 -37.65
C LYS A 125 -6.62 3.57 -37.86
N CYS A 126 -7.64 4.23 -38.41
CA CYS A 126 -7.62 5.68 -38.61
C CYS A 126 -7.49 6.50 -37.32
N TYR A 127 -7.92 5.97 -36.15
CA TYR A 127 -7.77 6.65 -34.87
C TYR A 127 -6.35 6.52 -34.32
N MET A 128 -5.72 5.37 -34.55
CA MET A 128 -4.31 5.15 -34.21
C MET A 128 -3.41 6.05 -35.07
N GLU A 129 -3.72 6.21 -36.35
CA GLU A 129 -2.96 7.06 -37.29
C GLU A 129 -2.97 8.56 -36.95
N LYS A 130 -3.95 9.04 -36.15
CA LYS A 130 -3.96 10.42 -35.64
C LYS A 130 -2.83 10.69 -34.64
N GLU A 131 -2.28 9.65 -34.02
CA GLU A 131 -1.13 9.73 -33.11
C GLU A 131 0.21 9.49 -33.82
N SER A 132 0.37 9.95 -35.07
CA SER A 132 1.55 9.66 -35.90
C SER A 132 2.91 9.94 -35.23
N ASP A 133 2.97 10.94 -34.35
CA ASP A 133 4.19 11.31 -33.61
C ASP A 133 4.50 10.38 -32.42
N HIS A 134 3.58 9.48 -32.04
CA HIS A 134 3.70 8.53 -30.94
C HIS A 134 3.62 7.06 -31.41
N LEU A 135 3.10 6.84 -32.62
CA LEU A 135 2.91 5.53 -33.22
C LEU A 135 4.21 4.74 -33.39
N ASP A 136 5.35 5.38 -33.67
CA ASP A 136 6.61 4.68 -33.90
C ASP A 136 7.07 3.84 -32.69
N ASP A 137 6.70 4.25 -31.47
CA ASP A 137 7.02 3.52 -30.23
C ASP A 137 6.03 2.38 -29.95
N PHE A 138 4.78 2.45 -30.44
CA PHE A 138 3.72 1.44 -30.21
C PHE A 138 3.52 0.46 -31.36
N ALA A 139 3.88 0.84 -32.58
CA ALA A 139 3.69 0.07 -33.81
C ALA A 139 4.18 -1.38 -33.74
N PRO A 140 5.35 -1.72 -33.14
CA PRO A 140 5.80 -3.11 -33.09
C PRO A 140 5.02 -3.99 -32.08
N GLU A 141 4.25 -3.40 -31.17
CA GLU A 141 3.48 -4.13 -30.14
C GLU A 141 1.98 -4.20 -30.44
N LEU A 142 1.52 -3.62 -31.54
CA LEU A 142 0.10 -3.52 -31.89
C LEU A 142 -0.43 -4.83 -32.50
N ALA A 143 -1.44 -5.42 -31.86
CA ALA A 143 -2.14 -6.59 -32.40
C ALA A 143 -3.29 -6.13 -33.30
N MET A 144 -3.24 -6.48 -34.60
CA MET A 144 -4.25 -6.10 -35.59
C MET A 144 -5.18 -7.27 -35.92
N VAL A 145 -6.48 -6.99 -36.01
CA VAL A 145 -7.48 -7.86 -36.61
C VAL A 145 -7.70 -7.39 -38.04
N THR A 146 -7.51 -8.29 -39.01
CA THR A 146 -7.64 -8.01 -40.44
C THR A 146 -8.63 -8.92 -41.16
N LYS A 147 -9.18 -9.93 -40.45
CA LYS A 147 -10.10 -10.92 -41.02
C LYS A 147 -11.21 -11.28 -40.04
N PHE A 148 -12.40 -11.59 -40.57
CA PHE A 148 -13.48 -12.26 -39.86
C PHE A 148 -13.79 -13.59 -40.57
N GLY A 149 -13.68 -14.70 -39.86
CA GLY A 149 -13.67 -16.01 -40.51
C GLY A 149 -12.53 -16.10 -41.53
N ASN A 150 -12.87 -16.19 -42.81
CA ASN A 150 -11.90 -16.23 -43.93
C ASN A 150 -11.90 -14.96 -44.79
N GLU A 151 -12.77 -13.99 -44.50
CA GLU A 151 -12.92 -12.76 -45.27
C GLU A 151 -12.07 -11.64 -44.67
N GLU A 152 -11.51 -10.78 -45.53
CA GLU A 152 -10.79 -9.58 -45.11
C GLU A 152 -11.78 -8.49 -44.72
N ILE A 153 -11.51 -7.77 -43.63
CA ILE A 153 -12.31 -6.61 -43.25
C ILE A 153 -11.85 -5.38 -44.03
N ASP A 154 -12.81 -4.54 -44.44
CA ASP A 154 -12.55 -3.33 -45.21
C ASP A 154 -11.61 -2.37 -44.47
N GLU A 155 -11.80 -2.20 -43.16
CA GLU A 155 -10.93 -1.40 -42.30
C GLU A 155 -10.34 -2.27 -41.18
N PRO A 156 -9.01 -2.49 -41.17
CA PRO A 156 -8.33 -3.16 -40.07
C PRO A 156 -8.59 -2.47 -38.73
N VAL A 157 -8.78 -3.25 -37.66
CA VAL A 157 -8.95 -2.73 -36.30
C VAL A 157 -7.83 -3.23 -35.40
N ALA A 158 -7.30 -2.36 -34.56
CA ALA A 158 -6.35 -2.72 -33.52
C ALA A 158 -7.07 -3.25 -32.28
N ILE A 159 -6.49 -4.24 -31.61
CA ILE A 159 -6.84 -4.57 -30.23
C ILE A 159 -6.15 -3.54 -29.34
N ARG A 160 -6.89 -2.94 -28.38
CA ARG A 160 -6.34 -1.87 -27.53
C ARG A 160 -4.98 -2.22 -26.90
N PRO A 161 -3.94 -1.40 -27.13
CA PRO A 161 -2.74 -1.39 -26.29
C PRO A 161 -2.90 -0.42 -25.10
N THR A 162 -3.84 0.51 -25.24
CA THR A 162 -4.29 1.57 -24.33
C THR A 162 -5.50 2.28 -25.00
N SER A 163 -6.32 3.05 -24.29
CA SER A 163 -7.60 3.56 -24.82
C SER A 163 -7.64 5.05 -25.15
N GLU A 164 -6.52 5.80 -25.09
CA GLU A 164 -6.44 7.24 -25.39
C GLU A 164 -7.15 7.59 -26.71
N THR A 165 -6.74 6.98 -27.83
CA THR A 165 -7.29 7.27 -29.16
C THR A 165 -8.80 7.03 -29.26
N ALA A 166 -9.30 5.98 -28.61
CA ALA A 166 -10.72 5.64 -28.61
C ALA A 166 -11.54 6.56 -27.70
N MET A 167 -11.03 6.87 -26.50
CA MET A 167 -11.71 7.71 -25.52
C MET A 167 -11.71 9.18 -25.96
N TYR A 168 -10.58 9.68 -26.46
CA TYR A 168 -10.43 11.10 -26.80
C TYR A 168 -11.22 11.51 -28.04
N ALA A 169 -11.42 10.57 -28.97
CA ALA A 169 -12.39 10.76 -30.06
C ALA A 169 -13.80 11.02 -29.49
N ALA A 170 -14.23 10.29 -28.45
CA ALA A 170 -15.52 10.53 -27.80
C ALA A 170 -15.53 11.80 -26.93
N PHE A 171 -14.45 12.09 -26.20
CA PHE A 171 -14.35 13.28 -25.34
C PHE A 171 -14.57 14.56 -26.14
N SER A 172 -14.08 14.62 -27.38
CA SER A 172 -14.28 15.77 -28.28
C SER A 172 -15.77 16.07 -28.56
N SER A 173 -16.63 15.04 -28.50
CA SER A 173 -18.07 15.19 -28.68
C SER A 173 -18.79 15.49 -27.36
N TRP A 174 -18.28 15.01 -26.23
CA TRP A 174 -18.92 15.18 -24.92
C TRP A 174 -18.58 16.51 -24.26
N VAL A 175 -17.38 17.04 -24.49
CA VAL A 175 -16.95 18.34 -23.98
C VAL A 175 -17.33 19.41 -24.99
N GLN A 176 -18.36 20.21 -24.70
CA GLN A 176 -18.79 21.34 -25.53
C GLN A 176 -18.69 22.67 -24.75
N SER A 177 -18.79 22.63 -23.43
CA SER A 177 -18.77 23.79 -22.54
C SER A 177 -17.93 23.51 -21.28
N HIS A 178 -17.49 24.56 -20.59
CA HIS A 178 -16.80 24.44 -19.29
C HIS A 178 -17.63 23.68 -18.24
N ARG A 179 -18.96 23.61 -18.41
CA ARG A 179 -19.88 22.89 -17.52
C ARG A 179 -19.80 21.36 -17.65
N ASP A 180 -19.26 20.88 -18.76
CA ASP A 180 -19.03 19.45 -18.99
C ASP A 180 -17.72 18.99 -18.32
N LEU A 181 -16.97 19.91 -17.71
CA LEU A 181 -15.71 19.68 -17.03
C LEU A 181 -15.87 19.88 -15.50
N PRO A 182 -15.16 19.09 -14.67
CA PRO A 182 -14.23 18.04 -15.07
C PRO A 182 -14.95 16.76 -15.52
N LEU A 183 -14.48 16.17 -16.62
CA LEU A 183 -14.89 14.82 -17.05
C LEU A 183 -13.90 13.83 -16.47
N LYS A 184 -14.37 12.86 -15.66
CA LYS A 184 -13.49 11.90 -14.97
C LYS A 184 -13.95 10.47 -15.15
N LEU A 185 -13.26 9.71 -15.99
CA LEU A 185 -13.66 8.35 -16.34
C LEU A 185 -12.57 7.33 -15.99
N ASN A 186 -12.99 6.16 -15.56
CA ASN A 186 -12.14 4.99 -15.35
C ASN A 186 -12.74 3.76 -16.03
N GLN A 187 -11.93 2.81 -16.47
CA GLN A 187 -12.41 1.50 -16.88
C GLN A 187 -11.51 0.38 -16.40
N TRP A 188 -12.11 -0.74 -16.01
CA TRP A 188 -11.43 -1.99 -15.70
C TRP A 188 -11.55 -2.92 -16.91
N CYS A 189 -10.44 -3.31 -17.52
CA CYS A 189 -10.45 -4.11 -18.74
C CYS A 189 -9.17 -4.94 -18.93
N SER A 190 -9.17 -5.80 -19.95
CA SER A 190 -7.94 -6.39 -20.47
C SER A 190 -7.31 -5.54 -21.56
N VAL A 191 -5.99 -5.62 -21.67
CA VAL A 191 -5.18 -4.95 -22.69
C VAL A 191 -4.24 -5.94 -23.33
N VAL A 192 -3.99 -5.75 -24.63
CA VAL A 192 -3.04 -6.56 -25.39
C VAL A 192 -1.89 -5.69 -25.87
N ARG A 193 -0.67 -6.04 -25.44
CA ARG A 193 0.58 -5.54 -26.00
C ARG A 193 1.39 -6.74 -26.46
N TRP A 194 1.66 -6.83 -27.76
CA TRP A 194 2.30 -8.00 -28.36
C TRP A 194 3.81 -8.05 -28.10
N GLU A 195 4.14 -8.14 -26.82
CA GLU A 195 5.49 -8.10 -26.31
C GLU A 195 6.37 -9.16 -27.00
N VAL A 196 7.41 -8.67 -27.68
CA VAL A 196 8.39 -9.49 -28.39
C VAL A 196 9.48 -10.02 -27.46
N LYS A 197 9.69 -9.38 -26.31
CA LYS A 197 10.67 -9.82 -25.31
C LYS A 197 10.11 -10.97 -24.47
N GLN A 198 10.98 -11.55 -23.64
CA GLN A 198 10.61 -12.62 -22.72
C GLN A 198 9.48 -12.19 -21.79
N THR A 199 8.44 -13.02 -21.71
CA THR A 199 7.29 -12.83 -20.83
C THR A 199 7.50 -13.53 -19.49
N THR A 200 6.95 -12.95 -18.44
CA THR A 200 7.00 -13.47 -17.07
C THR A 200 5.63 -13.25 -16.44
N PRO A 201 4.96 -14.29 -15.93
CA PRO A 201 3.61 -14.17 -15.37
C PRO A 201 3.47 -12.99 -14.41
N PHE A 202 2.36 -12.25 -14.52
CA PHE A 202 2.06 -10.97 -13.86
C PHE A 202 2.98 -9.80 -14.22
N LEU A 203 4.30 -9.98 -14.12
CA LEU A 203 5.29 -8.89 -14.27
C LEU A 203 5.31 -8.34 -15.71
N ARG A 204 5.20 -9.23 -16.70
CA ARG A 204 5.23 -8.89 -18.12
C ARG A 204 4.52 -9.97 -18.95
N THR A 205 3.28 -9.71 -19.32
CA THR A 205 2.44 -10.61 -20.12
C THR A 205 1.95 -9.89 -21.37
N ARG A 206 1.50 -10.63 -22.39
CA ARG A 206 0.97 -10.03 -23.62
C ARG A 206 -0.45 -9.51 -23.42
N GLU A 207 -1.26 -10.31 -22.73
CA GLU A 207 -2.56 -9.89 -22.22
C GLU A 207 -2.46 -9.66 -20.73
N PHE A 208 -2.99 -8.54 -20.23
CA PHE A 208 -3.07 -8.27 -18.80
C PHE A 208 -4.33 -7.50 -18.44
N LEU A 209 -4.78 -7.71 -17.20
CA LEU A 209 -5.82 -6.89 -16.59
C LEU A 209 -5.22 -5.62 -16.00
N TRP A 210 -5.96 -4.53 -16.17
CA TRP A 210 -5.62 -3.25 -15.59
C TRP A 210 -6.86 -2.40 -15.34
N GLN A 211 -6.66 -1.26 -14.71
CA GLN A 211 -7.51 -0.10 -14.88
C GLN A 211 -6.76 0.99 -15.63
N GLU A 212 -7.51 1.80 -16.35
CA GLU A 212 -7.04 3.05 -16.94
C GLU A 212 -8.05 4.14 -16.65
N GLY A 213 -7.57 5.23 -16.06
CA GLY A 213 -8.36 6.43 -15.83
C GLY A 213 -7.93 7.54 -16.76
N HIS A 214 -8.91 8.28 -17.29
CA HIS A 214 -8.73 9.38 -18.22
C HIS A 214 -9.63 10.52 -17.81
N THR A 215 -9.03 11.69 -17.63
CA THR A 215 -9.74 12.86 -17.13
C THR A 215 -9.44 14.10 -17.97
N ALA A 216 -10.38 15.03 -18.00
CA ALA A 216 -10.28 16.31 -18.68
C ALA A 216 -10.73 17.43 -17.74
N TYR A 217 -9.97 18.51 -17.69
CA TYR A 217 -10.12 19.64 -16.79
C TYR A 217 -10.06 20.96 -17.58
N ALA A 218 -10.74 21.98 -17.06
CA ALA A 218 -10.65 23.33 -17.61
C ALA A 218 -9.32 24.01 -17.22
N GLU A 219 -8.87 23.82 -15.97
CA GLU A 219 -7.71 24.50 -15.40
C GLU A 219 -6.54 23.53 -15.15
N LYS A 220 -5.32 23.96 -15.47
CA LYS A 220 -4.10 23.13 -15.33
C LYS A 220 -3.87 22.69 -13.88
N ALA A 221 -4.06 23.58 -12.92
CA ALA A 221 -3.78 23.31 -11.52
C ALA A 221 -4.62 22.15 -10.95
N ASP A 222 -5.89 22.03 -11.38
CA ASP A 222 -6.77 20.95 -10.96
C ASP A 222 -6.32 19.60 -11.54
N ALA A 223 -5.89 19.61 -12.81
CA ALA A 223 -5.31 18.43 -13.46
C ALA A 223 -4.01 17.98 -12.77
N GLU A 224 -3.10 18.91 -12.46
CA GLU A 224 -1.83 18.59 -11.78
C GLU A 224 -2.07 18.06 -10.35
N LYS A 225 -3.08 18.57 -9.64
CA LYS A 225 -3.48 18.06 -8.33
C LYS A 225 -3.92 16.60 -8.42
N GLU A 226 -4.81 16.26 -9.35
CA GLU A 226 -5.28 14.88 -9.51
C GLU A 226 -4.13 13.91 -9.82
N VAL A 227 -3.15 14.32 -10.62
CA VAL A 227 -1.98 13.47 -10.92
C VAL A 227 -1.29 12.99 -9.65
N LEU A 228 -1.13 13.87 -8.66
CA LEU A 228 -0.52 13.56 -7.37
C LEU A 228 -1.47 12.79 -6.44
N ASP A 229 -2.77 13.13 -6.42
CA ASP A 229 -3.78 12.39 -5.65
C ASP A 229 -3.79 10.90 -6.08
N ILE A 230 -3.80 10.64 -7.40
CA ILE A 230 -3.77 9.28 -7.95
C ILE A 230 -2.42 8.58 -7.71
N LEU A 231 -1.30 9.31 -7.82
CA LEU A 231 0.02 8.76 -7.50
C LEU A 231 0.07 8.25 -6.07
N GLU A 232 -0.51 8.99 -5.13
CA GLU A 232 -0.60 8.59 -3.72
C GLU A 232 -1.52 7.40 -3.53
N LEU A 233 -2.67 7.34 -4.21
CA LEU A 233 -3.53 6.14 -4.18
C LEU A 233 -2.78 4.89 -4.65
N TYR A 234 -1.96 4.99 -5.70
CA TYR A 234 -1.11 3.86 -6.11
C TYR A 234 -0.05 3.51 -5.09
N ALA A 235 0.58 4.50 -4.46
CA ALA A 235 1.54 4.22 -3.40
C ALA A 235 0.88 3.50 -2.23
N ARG A 236 -0.33 3.91 -1.84
CA ARG A 236 -1.15 3.25 -0.82
C ARG A 236 -1.57 1.83 -1.21
N VAL A 237 -1.87 1.55 -2.48
CA VAL A 237 -2.06 0.16 -2.95
C VAL A 237 -0.81 -0.69 -2.63
N TYR A 238 0.38 -0.20 -2.93
CA TYR A 238 1.59 -0.97 -2.64
C TYR A 238 1.87 -1.05 -1.13
N GLU A 239 1.80 0.07 -0.41
CA GLU A 239 2.22 0.17 1.00
C GLU A 239 1.17 -0.40 1.96
N GLU A 240 -0.11 0.00 1.84
CA GLU A 240 -1.21 -0.38 2.75
C GLU A 240 -1.85 -1.73 2.41
N LEU A 241 -1.93 -2.10 1.13
CA LEU A 241 -2.57 -3.36 0.73
C LEU A 241 -1.53 -4.47 0.58
N LEU A 242 -0.44 -4.19 -0.13
CA LEU A 242 0.55 -5.21 -0.49
C LEU A 242 1.72 -5.28 0.49
N ALA A 243 1.83 -4.39 1.48
CA ALA A 243 2.99 -4.32 2.37
C ALA A 243 4.32 -4.19 1.59
N ILE A 244 4.31 -3.50 0.45
CA ILE A 244 5.47 -3.30 -0.43
C ILE A 244 5.82 -1.82 -0.46
N PRO A 245 7.06 -1.47 -0.18
CA PRO A 245 7.47 -0.09 -0.28
C PRO A 245 7.78 0.37 -1.68
N VAL A 246 7.44 1.62 -1.94
CA VAL A 246 7.69 2.25 -3.24
C VAL A 246 8.40 3.59 -3.09
N VAL A 247 9.11 3.96 -4.14
CA VAL A 247 9.66 5.30 -4.33
C VAL A 247 8.72 6.06 -5.27
N ARG A 248 8.14 7.15 -4.77
CA ARG A 248 7.36 8.11 -5.58
C ARG A 248 8.35 8.99 -6.35
N GLY A 249 8.10 9.27 -7.62
CA GLY A 249 8.99 10.13 -8.40
C GLY A 249 8.43 10.53 -9.76
N THR A 250 9.18 11.37 -10.48
CA THR A 250 8.86 11.81 -11.84
C THR A 250 9.84 11.14 -12.80
N LYS A 251 9.35 10.66 -13.94
CA LYS A 251 10.23 10.12 -14.99
C LYS A 251 11.13 11.20 -15.56
N THR A 252 12.33 10.83 -16.00
CA THR A 252 13.13 11.72 -16.86
C THR A 252 12.37 12.03 -18.15
N LYS A 253 12.80 13.08 -18.87
CA LYS A 253 12.16 13.41 -20.14
C LYS A 253 12.24 12.27 -21.16
N ALA A 254 13.30 11.45 -21.11
CA ALA A 254 13.49 10.30 -22.00
C ALA A 254 12.57 9.11 -21.68
N GLU A 255 12.13 8.98 -20.42
CA GLU A 255 11.27 7.88 -19.94
C GLU A 255 9.83 8.34 -19.64
N THR A 256 9.52 9.62 -19.91
CA THR A 256 8.16 10.17 -19.85
C THR A 256 7.33 9.56 -20.96
N PHE A 257 6.05 9.30 -20.68
CA PHE A 257 5.13 8.76 -21.68
C PHE A 257 5.10 9.66 -22.94
N PRO A 258 5.24 9.09 -24.15
CA PRO A 258 5.11 9.84 -25.38
C PRO A 258 3.76 10.59 -25.41
N GLY A 259 3.80 11.91 -25.60
CA GLY A 259 2.61 12.76 -25.57
C GLY A 259 2.24 13.32 -24.20
N ALA A 260 2.87 12.90 -23.11
CA ALA A 260 2.71 13.54 -21.80
C ALA A 260 3.60 14.78 -21.63
N ASP A 261 3.12 15.78 -20.88
CA ASP A 261 3.94 16.89 -20.41
C ASP A 261 5.00 16.36 -19.43
N TYR A 262 4.52 15.64 -18.40
CA TYR A 262 5.34 14.88 -17.47
C TYR A 262 4.64 13.59 -17.00
N THR A 263 5.43 12.65 -16.49
CA THR A 263 4.94 11.37 -15.95
C THR A 263 5.42 11.16 -14.53
N THR A 264 4.49 10.91 -13.61
CA THR A 264 4.79 10.47 -12.25
C THR A 264 4.62 8.95 -12.12
N THR A 265 5.32 8.35 -11.18
CA THR A 265 5.40 6.89 -11.05
C THR A 265 5.71 6.46 -9.62
N VAL A 266 5.26 5.25 -9.27
CA VAL A 266 5.71 4.52 -8.08
C VAL A 266 6.60 3.36 -8.49
N GLU A 267 7.76 3.25 -7.85
CA GLU A 267 8.81 2.31 -8.22
C GLU A 267 9.10 1.37 -7.08
N ALA A 268 8.90 0.09 -7.30
CA ALA A 268 9.18 -0.98 -6.35
C ALA A 268 10.53 -1.61 -6.65
N PHE A 269 11.12 -2.28 -5.67
CA PHE A 269 12.40 -2.95 -5.81
C PHE A 269 12.28 -4.42 -5.42
N ILE A 270 12.92 -5.30 -6.20
CA ILE A 270 12.96 -6.75 -5.98
C ILE A 270 14.39 -7.14 -5.59
N PRO A 271 14.67 -7.28 -4.28
CA PRO A 271 16.02 -7.56 -3.78
C PRO A 271 16.65 -8.84 -4.32
N ALA A 272 15.85 -9.92 -4.43
CA ALA A 272 16.33 -11.22 -4.91
C ALA A 272 16.90 -11.17 -6.34
N THR A 273 16.46 -10.19 -7.13
CA THR A 273 16.99 -9.97 -8.49
C THR A 273 17.95 -8.79 -8.57
N GLY A 274 18.00 -7.95 -7.53
CA GLY A 274 18.64 -6.64 -7.58
C GLY A 274 18.09 -5.80 -8.73
N ARG A 275 16.75 -5.71 -8.87
CA ARG A 275 16.07 -4.97 -9.97
C ARG A 275 14.85 -4.22 -9.48
N ALA A 276 14.71 -2.99 -9.92
CA ALA A 276 13.54 -2.15 -9.76
C ALA A 276 12.50 -2.47 -10.83
N ILE A 277 11.27 -2.16 -10.51
CA ILE A 277 10.13 -2.34 -11.37
C ILE A 277 9.09 -1.26 -11.09
N GLN A 278 8.69 -0.59 -12.17
CA GLN A 278 7.60 0.37 -12.15
C GLN A 278 6.30 -0.33 -11.77
N GLY A 279 5.68 0.15 -10.69
CA GLY A 279 4.43 -0.37 -10.15
C GLY A 279 3.19 0.23 -10.82
N ALA A 280 3.14 1.55 -10.96
CA ALA A 280 2.02 2.29 -11.56
C ALA A 280 2.49 3.63 -12.13
N THR A 281 1.66 4.28 -12.96
CA THR A 281 1.92 5.62 -13.51
C THR A 281 0.72 6.53 -13.46
N SER A 282 1.00 7.83 -13.28
CA SER A 282 0.04 8.92 -13.40
C SER A 282 0.65 10.04 -14.23
N HIS A 283 0.04 10.33 -15.38
CA HIS A 283 0.54 11.21 -16.42
C HIS A 283 -0.22 12.52 -16.41
N HIS A 284 0.49 13.64 -16.44
CA HIS A 284 -0.11 14.90 -16.89
C HIS A 284 0.10 15.01 -18.39
N LEU A 285 -0.98 14.99 -19.15
CA LEU A 285 -0.94 15.03 -20.61
C LEU A 285 -0.87 16.47 -21.15
N GLY A 286 -1.05 17.46 -20.27
CA GLY A 286 -1.19 18.85 -20.66
C GLY A 286 -2.36 18.99 -21.63
N GLN A 287 -2.12 19.71 -22.72
CA GLN A 287 -3.09 19.88 -23.81
C GLN A 287 -2.70 19.11 -25.09
N ASN A 288 -1.70 18.23 -25.05
CA ASN A 288 -1.17 17.58 -26.26
C ASN A 288 -2.27 16.78 -26.99
N PHE A 289 -2.92 15.87 -26.27
CA PHE A 289 -4.02 15.07 -26.84
C PHE A 289 -5.28 15.90 -27.11
N SER A 290 -5.61 16.88 -26.27
CA SER A 290 -6.77 17.74 -26.48
C SER A 290 -6.68 18.54 -27.78
N LYS A 291 -5.47 18.98 -28.17
CA LYS A 291 -5.21 19.64 -29.45
C LYS A 291 -5.29 18.66 -30.61
N MET A 292 -4.77 17.44 -30.45
CA MET A 292 -4.84 16.39 -31.48
C MET A 292 -6.27 15.92 -31.77
N PHE A 293 -7.10 15.78 -30.72
CA PHE A 293 -8.47 15.27 -30.81
C PHE A 293 -9.53 16.37 -30.79
N ASN A 294 -9.13 17.64 -30.78
CA ASN A 294 -10.00 18.81 -30.72
C ASN A 294 -10.99 18.79 -29.54
N ILE A 295 -10.49 18.44 -28.35
CA ILE A 295 -11.25 18.47 -27.09
C ILE A 295 -11.19 19.90 -26.54
N GLN A 296 -12.20 20.68 -26.90
CA GLN A 296 -12.22 22.12 -26.69
C GLN A 296 -13.54 22.55 -26.02
N PHE A 297 -13.52 23.66 -25.29
CA PHE A 297 -14.69 24.19 -24.59
C PHE A 297 -14.72 25.73 -24.64
N GLN A 298 -15.91 26.32 -24.48
CA GLN A 298 -16.06 27.77 -24.39
C GLN A 298 -15.47 28.33 -23.09
N ASP A 299 -14.59 29.34 -23.20
CA ASP A 299 -13.98 29.99 -22.03
C ASP A 299 -15.04 30.74 -21.20
N PRO A 300 -15.27 30.37 -19.93
CA PRO A 300 -16.21 31.07 -19.06
C PRO A 300 -15.79 32.53 -18.77
N LYS A 301 -14.53 32.89 -19.00
CA LYS A 301 -14.00 34.25 -18.79
C LYS A 301 -14.29 35.18 -19.97
N ASP A 302 -14.72 34.64 -21.12
CA ASP A 302 -15.12 35.43 -22.28
C ASP A 302 -16.65 35.65 -22.31
N PRO A 303 -17.14 36.86 -22.01
CA PRO A 303 -18.57 37.16 -22.01
C PRO A 303 -19.22 37.10 -23.40
N THR A 304 -18.43 36.99 -24.49
CA THR A 304 -18.93 36.84 -25.86
C THR A 304 -19.16 35.37 -26.25
N GLY A 305 -18.60 34.42 -25.49
CA GLY A 305 -18.66 32.98 -25.78
C GLY A 305 -17.94 32.55 -27.05
N ALA A 306 -17.06 33.40 -27.60
CA ALA A 306 -16.34 33.16 -28.85
C ALA A 306 -14.96 32.52 -28.62
N ALA A 307 -14.34 32.77 -27.47
CA ALA A 307 -13.07 32.16 -27.09
C ALA A 307 -13.23 30.67 -26.77
N ILE A 308 -12.36 29.88 -27.39
CA ILE A 308 -12.30 28.43 -27.25
C ILE A 308 -10.98 28.08 -26.59
N GLU A 309 -11.03 27.24 -25.56
CA GLU A 309 -9.88 26.72 -24.83
C GLU A 309 -9.78 25.20 -24.96
N TYR A 310 -8.57 24.66 -24.84
CA TYR A 310 -8.32 23.22 -24.88
C TYR A 310 -8.26 22.61 -23.47
N ALA A 311 -8.89 21.45 -23.29
CA ALA A 311 -8.92 20.80 -21.99
C ALA A 311 -7.52 20.29 -21.55
N TYR A 312 -7.18 20.45 -20.28
CA TYR A 312 -6.03 19.79 -19.67
C TYR A 312 -6.40 18.36 -19.32
N GLN A 313 -5.58 17.39 -19.72
CA GLN A 313 -5.90 15.97 -19.54
C GLN A 313 -4.89 15.25 -18.65
N ASN A 314 -5.36 14.20 -17.99
CA ASN A 314 -4.51 13.21 -17.33
C ASN A 314 -4.88 11.80 -17.79
N SER A 315 -3.90 10.90 -17.72
CA SER A 315 -4.17 9.45 -17.77
C SER A 315 -3.37 8.73 -16.70
N TRP A 316 -3.88 7.60 -16.21
CA TRP A 316 -3.21 6.86 -15.14
C TRP A 316 -3.57 5.37 -15.17
N GLY A 317 -2.64 4.51 -14.76
CA GLY A 317 -2.83 3.06 -14.83
C GLY A 317 -2.01 2.23 -13.85
N LEU A 318 -2.58 1.10 -13.43
CA LEU A 318 -2.05 0.08 -12.52
C LEU A 318 -2.47 -1.29 -13.08
N THR A 319 -1.64 -2.32 -12.92
CA THR A 319 -1.93 -3.63 -13.53
C THR A 319 -1.80 -4.75 -12.51
N GLN A 320 -2.19 -5.97 -12.93
CA GLN A 320 -1.91 -7.20 -12.21
C GLN A 320 -0.41 -7.47 -11.93
N ARG A 321 0.51 -6.64 -12.45
CA ARG A 321 1.92 -6.63 -12.06
C ARG A 321 2.08 -6.53 -10.54
N THR A 322 1.20 -5.79 -9.87
CA THR A 322 1.07 -5.73 -8.40
C THR A 322 1.22 -7.09 -7.74
N ILE A 323 0.50 -8.10 -8.22
CA ILE A 323 0.53 -9.47 -7.69
C ILE A 323 1.92 -10.10 -7.88
N GLY A 324 2.50 -9.96 -9.07
CA GLY A 324 3.84 -10.49 -9.35
C GLY A 324 4.92 -9.86 -8.47
N VAL A 325 4.85 -8.55 -8.22
CA VAL A 325 5.77 -7.84 -7.32
C VAL A 325 5.59 -8.33 -5.89
N MET A 326 4.35 -8.49 -5.42
CA MET A 326 4.05 -9.04 -4.09
C MET A 326 4.65 -10.44 -3.89
N VAL A 327 4.48 -11.33 -4.87
CA VAL A 327 5.08 -12.68 -4.83
C VAL A 327 6.61 -12.58 -4.77
N MET A 328 7.23 -11.74 -5.60
CA MET A 328 8.68 -11.59 -5.66
C MET A 328 9.28 -10.99 -4.38
N VAL A 329 8.58 -10.07 -3.72
CA VAL A 329 9.02 -9.43 -2.48
C VAL A 329 8.84 -10.39 -1.30
N HIS A 330 7.62 -10.87 -1.06
CA HIS A 330 7.28 -11.57 0.19
C HIS A 330 7.47 -13.08 0.17
N GLY A 331 7.39 -13.71 -1.01
CA GLY A 331 7.46 -15.17 -1.11
C GLY A 331 8.78 -15.75 -0.60
N ASP A 332 8.72 -16.97 -0.06
CA ASP A 332 9.85 -17.68 0.54
C ASP A 332 9.96 -19.14 0.05
N ASP A 333 10.85 -19.92 0.66
CA ASP A 333 11.11 -21.32 0.30
C ASP A 333 9.99 -22.29 0.75
N LYS A 334 8.96 -21.81 1.47
CA LYS A 334 7.72 -22.55 1.76
C LYS A 334 6.57 -22.18 0.84
N GLY A 335 6.72 -21.20 -0.05
CA GLY A 335 5.69 -20.81 -1.02
C GLY A 335 5.29 -19.35 -0.96
N LEU A 336 4.00 -19.10 -1.22
CA LEU A 336 3.43 -17.76 -1.15
C LEU A 336 3.42 -17.24 0.29
N VAL A 337 3.55 -15.93 0.44
CA VAL A 337 3.32 -15.20 1.69
C VAL A 337 2.45 -14.01 1.32
N LEU A 338 1.18 -14.03 1.74
CA LEU A 338 0.21 -13.01 1.35
C LEU A 338 0.06 -11.98 2.48
N PRO A 339 0.07 -10.67 2.18
CA PRO A 339 -0.35 -9.65 3.11
C PRO A 339 -1.84 -9.83 3.48
N PRO A 340 -2.22 -9.69 4.76
CA PRO A 340 -3.60 -9.86 5.22
C PRO A 340 -4.63 -9.00 4.50
N ASN A 341 -4.26 -7.83 3.98
CA ASN A 341 -5.20 -6.90 3.36
C ASN A 341 -5.63 -7.34 1.96
N VAL A 342 -4.86 -8.20 1.28
CA VAL A 342 -5.21 -8.74 -0.04
C VAL A 342 -5.46 -10.25 -0.05
N ALA A 343 -5.10 -10.97 1.01
CA ALA A 343 -5.27 -12.42 1.06
C ALA A 343 -6.74 -12.84 0.90
N GLY A 344 -7.03 -13.74 -0.05
CA GLY A 344 -8.41 -14.21 -0.31
C GLY A 344 -9.04 -14.91 0.91
N TYR A 345 -8.24 -15.60 1.71
CA TYR A 345 -8.55 -15.95 3.10
C TYR A 345 -7.41 -15.44 3.98
N GLN A 346 -7.75 -14.71 5.03
CA GLN A 346 -6.82 -14.23 6.05
C GLN A 346 -6.51 -15.33 7.06
N VAL A 347 -7.54 -16.09 7.43
CA VAL A 347 -7.46 -17.16 8.43
C VAL A 347 -7.92 -18.48 7.83
N VAL A 348 -7.16 -19.54 8.10
CA VAL A 348 -7.66 -20.92 7.92
C VAL A 348 -7.73 -21.62 9.27
N ILE A 349 -8.91 -22.13 9.62
CA ILE A 349 -9.13 -22.93 10.81
C ILE A 349 -8.89 -24.39 10.45
N VAL A 350 -7.99 -25.05 11.18
CA VAL A 350 -7.67 -26.46 11.01
C VAL A 350 -7.95 -27.19 12.33
N PRO A 351 -9.03 -27.99 12.39
CA PRO A 351 -9.28 -28.90 13.50
C PRO A 351 -8.19 -29.98 13.58
N LEU A 352 -7.68 -30.22 14.78
CA LEU A 352 -6.57 -31.13 15.07
C LEU A 352 -6.94 -32.15 16.16
N GLY A 353 -6.09 -33.16 16.32
CA GLY A 353 -6.13 -34.01 17.52
C GLY A 353 -7.22 -35.09 17.54
N ILE A 354 -8.00 -35.26 16.46
CA ILE A 354 -8.90 -36.40 16.32
C ILE A 354 -8.07 -37.66 16.04
N LYS A 355 -8.07 -38.59 17.00
CA LYS A 355 -7.52 -39.94 16.88
C LYS A 355 -8.65 -40.95 16.75
N ALA A 356 -8.34 -42.17 16.31
CA ALA A 356 -9.31 -43.27 16.34
C ALA A 356 -9.88 -43.54 17.74
N SER A 357 -9.13 -43.16 18.79
CA SER A 357 -9.51 -43.25 20.19
C SER A 357 -10.20 -42.01 20.77
N SER A 358 -10.43 -40.95 19.98
CA SER A 358 -11.15 -39.75 20.44
C SER A 358 -12.63 -40.04 20.62
N THR A 359 -13.23 -39.51 21.69
CA THR A 359 -14.66 -39.69 22.00
C THR A 359 -15.54 -39.01 20.94
N GLU A 360 -16.79 -39.47 20.79
CA GLU A 360 -17.75 -38.82 19.87
C GLU A 360 -18.11 -37.42 20.38
N GLU A 361 -18.11 -37.21 21.69
CA GLU A 361 -18.30 -35.92 22.34
C GLU A 361 -17.20 -34.92 21.97
N ASP A 362 -15.92 -35.32 22.01
CA ASP A 362 -14.79 -34.46 21.63
C ASP A 362 -14.86 -34.07 20.15
N LYS A 363 -15.22 -35.03 19.27
CA LYS A 363 -15.37 -34.78 17.82
C LYS A 363 -16.49 -33.78 17.56
N LYS A 364 -17.63 -33.95 18.24
CA LYS A 364 -18.79 -33.06 18.12
C LYS A 364 -18.45 -31.66 18.63
N SER A 365 -17.83 -31.57 19.81
CA SER A 365 -17.40 -30.30 20.40
C SER A 365 -16.44 -29.54 19.48
N LEU A 366 -15.43 -30.22 18.94
CA LEU A 366 -14.48 -29.62 18.01
C LEU A 366 -15.16 -29.09 16.73
N ALA A 367 -16.09 -29.84 16.16
CA ALA A 367 -16.86 -29.41 14.99
C ALA A 367 -17.72 -28.16 15.32
N GLU A 368 -18.45 -28.18 16.43
CA GLU A 368 -19.31 -27.07 16.85
C GLU A 368 -18.52 -25.79 17.14
N VAL A 369 -17.40 -25.90 17.88
CA VAL A 369 -16.54 -24.75 18.20
C VAL A 369 -15.87 -24.19 16.94
N SER A 370 -15.35 -25.06 16.06
CA SER A 370 -14.72 -24.61 14.80
C SER A 370 -15.71 -23.86 13.91
N GLN A 371 -16.95 -24.34 13.80
CA GLN A 371 -18.02 -23.64 13.09
C GLN A 371 -18.43 -22.34 13.78
N ALA A 372 -18.50 -22.32 15.11
CA ALA A 372 -18.81 -21.12 15.88
C ALA A 372 -17.75 -20.03 15.67
N TYR A 373 -16.46 -20.38 15.73
CA TYR A 373 -15.36 -19.45 15.49
C TYR A 373 -15.40 -18.92 14.06
N THR A 374 -15.68 -19.79 13.08
CA THR A 374 -15.85 -19.38 11.68
C THR A 374 -16.94 -18.32 11.55
N ARG A 375 -18.11 -18.51 12.19
CA ARG A 375 -19.21 -17.53 12.16
C ARG A 375 -18.84 -16.22 12.84
N ARG A 376 -18.26 -16.29 14.04
CA ARG A 376 -17.79 -15.13 14.82
C ARG A 376 -16.80 -14.27 14.03
N LEU A 377 -15.76 -14.90 13.48
CA LEU A 377 -14.75 -14.21 12.69
C LEU A 377 -15.30 -13.60 11.40
N ARG A 378 -16.21 -14.30 10.69
CA ARG A 378 -16.90 -13.73 9.52
C ARG A 378 -17.74 -12.52 9.88
N ALA A 379 -18.49 -12.58 10.99
CA ALA A 379 -19.28 -11.45 11.48
C ALA A 379 -18.39 -10.25 11.87
N ALA A 380 -17.16 -10.52 12.33
CA ALA A 380 -16.16 -9.51 12.63
C ALA A 380 -15.40 -8.96 11.40
N GLY A 381 -15.78 -9.38 10.17
CA GLY A 381 -15.18 -8.93 8.92
C GLY A 381 -13.94 -9.72 8.46
N VAL A 382 -13.57 -10.80 9.17
CA VAL A 382 -12.38 -11.60 8.83
C VAL A 382 -12.71 -12.63 7.74
N ARG A 383 -11.89 -12.68 6.70
CA ARG A 383 -12.03 -13.66 5.60
C ARG A 383 -11.49 -15.02 6.05
N VAL A 384 -12.35 -15.87 6.59
CA VAL A 384 -11.97 -17.17 7.16
C VAL A 384 -12.50 -18.37 6.38
N PHE A 385 -11.64 -19.39 6.25
CA PHE A 385 -11.97 -20.71 5.73
C PHE A 385 -11.82 -21.78 6.83
N LEU A 386 -12.80 -22.68 6.94
CA LEU A 386 -12.71 -23.85 7.81
C LEU A 386 -12.32 -25.05 6.95
N ASP A 387 -11.16 -25.65 7.25
CA ASP A 387 -10.72 -26.88 6.62
C ASP A 387 -11.03 -28.08 7.54
N ASP A 388 -12.27 -28.56 7.45
CA ASP A 388 -12.79 -29.73 8.16
C ASP A 388 -12.64 -31.05 7.37
N ASP A 389 -11.84 -31.04 6.30
CA ASP A 389 -11.61 -32.23 5.47
C ASP A 389 -10.88 -33.34 6.24
N ASN A 390 -11.57 -34.42 6.56
CA ASN A 390 -10.99 -35.53 7.31
C ASN A 390 -10.20 -36.53 6.44
N THR A 391 -10.12 -36.32 5.11
CA THR A 391 -9.37 -37.20 4.21
C THR A 391 -7.86 -36.90 4.22
N ASN A 392 -7.48 -35.66 4.53
CA ASN A 392 -6.10 -35.21 4.54
C ASN A 392 -5.55 -35.06 5.96
N SER A 393 -4.32 -35.53 6.18
CA SER A 393 -3.64 -35.36 7.48
C SER A 393 -3.39 -33.87 7.80
N PRO A 394 -3.33 -33.49 9.09
CA PRO A 394 -3.00 -32.12 9.49
C PRO A 394 -1.71 -31.57 8.85
N GLY A 395 -0.65 -32.38 8.78
CA GLY A 395 0.61 -31.96 8.16
C GLY A 395 0.47 -31.65 6.66
N TRP A 396 -0.39 -32.40 5.96
CA TRP A 396 -0.71 -32.10 4.56
C TRP A 396 -1.46 -30.77 4.44
N LYS A 397 -2.46 -30.53 5.30
CA LYS A 397 -3.22 -29.28 5.33
C LYS A 397 -2.31 -28.08 5.61
N PHE A 398 -1.41 -28.21 6.59
CA PHE A 398 -0.44 -27.18 6.93
C PHE A 398 0.41 -26.80 5.72
N ASN A 399 1.02 -27.78 5.06
CA ASN A 399 1.83 -27.53 3.87
C ASN A 399 1.00 -26.92 2.72
N ASN A 400 -0.22 -27.40 2.48
CA ASN A 400 -1.09 -26.87 1.42
C ASN A 400 -1.45 -25.40 1.66
N TRP A 401 -1.81 -25.01 2.89
CA TRP A 401 -2.17 -23.63 3.21
C TRP A 401 -0.95 -22.72 3.35
N GLU A 402 0.20 -23.24 3.79
CA GLU A 402 1.48 -22.53 3.77
C GLU A 402 1.91 -22.25 2.33
N MET A 403 1.79 -23.21 1.41
CA MET A 403 2.08 -23.04 -0.02
C MET A 403 1.21 -21.95 -0.66
N LYS A 404 -0.07 -21.89 -0.26
CA LYS A 404 -1.04 -20.88 -0.72
C LYS A 404 -0.86 -19.52 -0.05
N GLY A 405 -0.06 -19.45 1.01
CA GLY A 405 0.30 -18.21 1.69
C GLY A 405 -0.79 -17.58 2.53
N VAL A 406 -1.73 -18.38 3.06
CA VAL A 406 -2.74 -17.87 4.01
C VAL A 406 -2.02 -17.24 5.21
N PRO A 407 -2.29 -15.97 5.57
CA PRO A 407 -1.52 -15.25 6.58
C PRO A 407 -1.50 -15.94 7.95
N LEU A 408 -2.65 -16.46 8.38
CA LEU A 408 -2.84 -16.99 9.71
C LEU A 408 -3.51 -18.37 9.66
N ARG A 409 -2.87 -19.36 10.28
CA ARG A 409 -3.49 -20.67 10.51
C ARG A 409 -3.90 -20.78 11.97
N MET A 410 -5.17 -21.03 12.22
CA MET A 410 -5.71 -21.32 13.54
C MET A 410 -5.78 -22.84 13.74
N GLU A 411 -5.02 -23.32 14.71
CA GLU A 411 -4.94 -24.71 15.13
C GLU A 411 -5.87 -24.89 16.35
N LEU A 412 -6.83 -25.82 16.23
CA LEU A 412 -7.85 -26.08 17.25
C LEU A 412 -7.91 -27.58 17.57
N GLY A 413 -7.51 -27.97 18.78
CA GLY A 413 -7.66 -29.34 19.28
C GLY A 413 -8.62 -29.45 20.48
N PRO A 414 -9.06 -30.66 20.85
CA PRO A 414 -9.93 -30.85 22.02
C PRO A 414 -9.35 -30.31 23.33
N LEU A 415 -8.03 -30.43 23.52
CA LEU A 415 -7.35 -29.90 24.72
C LEU A 415 -7.34 -28.37 24.76
N ASP A 416 -7.23 -27.71 23.61
CA ASP A 416 -7.22 -26.24 23.53
C ASP A 416 -8.63 -25.72 23.83
N ILE A 417 -9.67 -26.39 23.31
CA ILE A 417 -11.08 -26.08 23.60
C ILE A 417 -11.38 -26.21 25.10
N GLN A 418 -10.90 -27.28 25.75
CA GLN A 418 -11.08 -27.47 27.20
C GLN A 418 -10.42 -26.36 28.03
N LYS A 419 -9.34 -25.75 27.53
CA LYS A 419 -8.66 -24.62 28.16
C LYS A 419 -9.26 -23.26 27.79
N GLY A 420 -10.18 -23.21 26.83
CA GLY A 420 -10.66 -21.95 26.26
C GLY A 420 -9.60 -21.22 25.44
N GLU A 421 -8.69 -21.96 24.80
CA GLU A 421 -7.56 -21.43 24.05
C GLU A 421 -7.57 -21.91 22.58
N PHE A 422 -6.77 -21.27 21.74
CA PHE A 422 -6.44 -21.73 20.40
C PHE A 422 -5.04 -21.26 20.01
N VAL A 423 -4.43 -21.91 19.02
CA VAL A 423 -3.09 -21.55 18.55
C VAL A 423 -3.17 -20.86 17.20
N LEU A 424 -2.54 -19.70 17.08
CA LEU A 424 -2.38 -18.93 15.87
C LEU A 424 -0.95 -19.08 15.34
N ALA A 425 -0.78 -19.66 14.15
CA ALA A 425 0.51 -19.79 13.48
C ALA A 425 0.63 -18.76 12.33
N LYS A 426 1.54 -17.80 12.49
CA LYS A 426 1.87 -16.77 11.49
C LYS A 426 2.61 -17.36 10.29
N ARG A 427 2.18 -17.06 9.06
CA ARG A 427 2.80 -17.57 7.82
C ARG A 427 4.14 -16.90 7.49
N ASN A 428 4.30 -15.62 7.78
CA ASN A 428 5.49 -14.83 7.45
C ASN A 428 6.72 -15.17 8.32
N ILE A 429 6.54 -15.95 9.41
CA ILE A 429 7.62 -16.42 10.28
C ILE A 429 7.94 -17.88 9.94
N LEU A 430 9.17 -18.14 9.49
CA LEU A 430 9.60 -19.48 9.08
C LEU A 430 9.77 -20.45 10.25
N ASP A 431 10.21 -19.95 11.42
CA ASP A 431 10.30 -20.72 12.66
C ASP A 431 8.91 -20.94 13.24
N GLN A 432 8.48 -22.21 13.25
CA GLN A 432 7.14 -22.59 13.70
C GLN A 432 6.90 -22.41 15.20
N LYS A 433 7.94 -22.33 16.03
CA LYS A 433 7.77 -22.07 17.47
C LYS A 433 7.66 -20.57 17.72
N ALA A 434 8.51 -19.77 17.09
CA ALA A 434 8.50 -18.32 17.25
C ALA A 434 7.26 -17.67 16.60
N GLY A 435 6.73 -18.25 15.53
CA GLY A 435 5.53 -17.76 14.84
C GLY A 435 4.19 -18.15 15.47
N LYS A 436 4.18 -18.86 16.61
CA LYS A 436 2.94 -19.29 17.28
C LYS A 436 2.56 -18.35 18.41
N VAL A 437 1.30 -17.92 18.40
CA VAL A 437 0.66 -17.11 19.44
C VAL A 437 -0.52 -17.89 20.01
N ILE A 438 -0.69 -17.89 21.33
CA ILE A 438 -1.85 -18.50 21.99
C ILE A 438 -2.92 -17.41 22.14
N GLY A 439 -4.09 -17.64 21.55
CA GLY A 439 -5.26 -16.77 21.71
C GLY A 439 -6.28 -17.37 22.67
N LYS A 440 -7.20 -16.54 23.15
CA LYS A 440 -8.26 -16.96 24.10
C LYS A 440 -9.63 -16.89 23.47
N HIS A 441 -10.50 -17.83 23.82
CA HIS A 441 -11.89 -17.94 23.34
C HIS A 441 -12.67 -16.64 23.47
N ASP A 442 -12.51 -15.97 24.61
CA ASP A 442 -13.23 -14.75 24.96
C ASP A 442 -12.78 -13.55 24.11
N SER A 443 -11.51 -13.52 23.68
CA SER A 443 -10.90 -12.46 22.87
C SER A 443 -10.60 -12.90 21.43
N LEU A 444 -11.34 -13.89 20.91
CA LEU A 444 -11.11 -14.52 19.60
C LEU A 444 -10.94 -13.49 18.47
N GLU A 445 -11.87 -12.54 18.34
CA GLU A 445 -11.88 -11.56 17.27
C GLU A 445 -10.68 -10.60 17.37
N ASP A 446 -10.40 -10.12 18.58
CA ASP A 446 -9.33 -9.15 18.85
C ASP A 446 -7.95 -9.76 18.68
N ASP A 447 -7.74 -10.98 19.20
CA ASP A 447 -6.47 -11.69 19.06
C ASP A 447 -6.16 -11.99 17.58
N VAL A 448 -7.17 -12.38 16.79
CA VAL A 448 -7.01 -12.62 15.36
C VAL A 448 -6.71 -11.32 14.62
N LYS A 449 -7.47 -10.24 14.85
CA LYS A 449 -7.23 -8.95 14.19
C LYS A 449 -5.85 -8.39 14.50
N ARG A 450 -5.48 -8.32 15.79
CA ARG A 450 -4.15 -7.90 16.23
C ARG A 450 -3.04 -8.69 15.55
N THR A 451 -3.18 -10.01 15.49
CA THR A 451 -2.16 -10.86 14.85
C THR A 451 -2.07 -10.63 13.33
N LEU A 452 -3.18 -10.36 12.65
CA LEU A 452 -3.16 -10.00 11.23
C LEU A 452 -2.47 -8.64 11.02
N ASP A 453 -2.74 -7.65 11.85
CA ASP A 453 -2.07 -6.34 11.77
C ASP A 453 -0.55 -6.46 12.02
N GLU A 454 -0.15 -7.26 13.00
CA GLU A 454 1.25 -7.61 13.25
C GLU A 454 1.92 -8.23 12.02
N ILE A 455 1.28 -9.22 11.36
CA ILE A 455 1.81 -9.84 10.15
C ILE A 455 2.01 -8.80 9.05
N HIS A 456 1.05 -7.90 8.84
CA HIS A 456 1.15 -6.85 7.82
C HIS A 456 2.35 -5.93 8.09
N ASN A 457 2.48 -5.46 9.34
CA ASN A 457 3.56 -4.57 9.75
C ASN A 457 4.93 -5.23 9.67
N GLU A 458 5.04 -6.50 10.06
CA GLU A 458 6.26 -7.30 9.95
C GLU A 458 6.69 -7.47 8.48
N LEU A 459 5.74 -7.78 7.57
CA LEU A 459 6.01 -7.88 6.14
C LEU A 459 6.51 -6.56 5.56
N TYR A 460 5.82 -5.47 5.86
CA TYR A 460 6.17 -4.16 5.34
C TYR A 460 7.55 -3.72 5.84
N SER A 461 7.80 -3.83 7.15
CA SER A 461 9.08 -3.46 7.78
C SER A 461 10.26 -4.24 7.23
N LYS A 462 10.08 -5.55 6.99
CA LYS A 462 11.11 -6.40 6.37
C LYS A 462 11.39 -6.01 4.93
N ALA A 463 10.35 -5.92 4.09
CA ALA A 463 10.48 -5.57 2.67
C ALA A 463 11.14 -4.21 2.50
N LEU A 464 10.82 -3.31 3.42
CA LEU A 464 11.50 -2.06 3.54
C LEU A 464 12.97 -2.19 3.88
N ALA A 465 13.34 -2.67 5.06
CA ALA A 465 14.74 -2.72 5.48
C ALA A 465 15.64 -3.34 4.37
N GLU A 466 15.11 -4.34 3.67
CA GLU A 466 15.75 -4.94 2.51
C GLU A 466 15.93 -3.97 1.32
N ARG A 467 14.90 -3.21 0.93
CA ARG A 467 14.99 -2.15 -0.09
C ARG A 467 16.07 -1.13 0.24
N ASP A 468 16.11 -0.59 1.46
CA ASP A 468 17.07 0.49 1.78
C ASP A 468 18.49 0.01 1.98
N SER A 469 18.69 -1.23 2.44
CA SER A 469 20.01 -1.87 2.39
C SER A 469 20.56 -1.96 0.96
N ARG A 470 19.67 -1.85 -0.05
CA ARG A 470 20.00 -1.89 -1.47
C ARG A 470 19.87 -0.53 -2.16
N LEU A 471 19.88 0.57 -1.40
CA LEU A 471 19.91 1.93 -1.93
C LEU A 471 21.26 2.58 -1.63
N ALA A 472 21.96 3.06 -2.66
CA ALA A 472 23.22 3.76 -2.52
C ALA A 472 23.11 5.20 -3.04
N THR A 473 23.66 6.15 -2.32
CA THR A 473 23.83 7.54 -2.81
C THR A 473 25.27 7.72 -3.25
N ILE A 474 25.49 8.16 -4.48
CA ILE A 474 26.83 8.36 -5.05
C ILE A 474 26.93 9.70 -5.75
N THR A 475 28.12 10.30 -5.70
CA THR A 475 28.41 11.60 -6.33
C THR A 475 29.45 11.50 -7.45
N GLU A 476 30.14 10.36 -7.57
CA GLU A 476 31.18 10.13 -8.56
C GLU A 476 30.85 8.91 -9.45
N TRP A 477 31.23 8.97 -10.72
CA TRP A 477 30.96 7.90 -11.69
C TRP A 477 31.65 6.57 -11.32
N LYS A 478 32.84 6.63 -10.71
CA LYS A 478 33.62 5.43 -10.34
C LYS A 478 32.83 4.48 -9.42
N ASP A 479 31.88 5.02 -8.65
CA ASP A 479 31.06 4.27 -7.69
C ASP A 479 29.75 3.76 -8.31
N PHE A 480 29.44 4.14 -9.56
CA PHE A 480 28.19 3.79 -10.26
C PHE A 480 28.07 2.30 -10.56
N SER A 481 28.97 1.78 -11.40
CA SER A 481 28.94 0.38 -11.83
C SER A 481 29.19 -0.62 -10.69
N PRO A 482 30.10 -0.38 -9.71
CA PRO A 482 30.26 -1.27 -8.57
C PRO A 482 28.97 -1.45 -7.74
N ASN A 483 28.28 -0.36 -7.39
CA ASN A 483 27.03 -0.45 -6.62
C ASN A 483 25.91 -1.15 -7.41
N LEU A 484 25.83 -0.92 -8.73
CA LEU A 484 24.89 -1.64 -9.59
C LEU A 484 25.18 -3.14 -9.66
N ASN A 485 26.46 -3.52 -9.74
CA ASN A 485 26.88 -4.93 -9.78
C ASN A 485 26.56 -5.67 -8.48
N GLU A 486 26.50 -4.96 -7.35
CA GLU A 486 26.02 -5.47 -6.06
C GLU A 486 24.49 -5.59 -5.98
N GLY A 487 23.78 -5.29 -7.06
CA GLY A 487 22.31 -5.36 -7.14
C GLY A 487 21.62 -4.23 -6.40
N LYS A 488 22.25 -3.07 -6.22
CA LYS A 488 21.66 -1.89 -5.58
C LYS A 488 20.98 -0.96 -6.61
N MET A 489 20.07 -0.12 -6.12
CA MET A 489 19.65 1.09 -6.80
C MET A 489 20.60 2.23 -6.44
N VAL A 490 20.97 3.06 -7.41
CA VAL A 490 21.91 4.18 -7.19
C VAL A 490 21.22 5.51 -7.40
N MET A 491 21.35 6.39 -6.41
CA MET A 491 20.87 7.76 -6.41
C MET A 491 22.04 8.70 -6.71
N VAL A 492 21.94 9.48 -7.79
CA VAL A 492 23.06 10.27 -8.34
C VAL A 492 22.63 11.70 -8.69
N PRO A 493 23.48 12.72 -8.49
CA PRO A 493 23.25 14.04 -9.08
C PRO A 493 23.15 13.94 -10.60
N PHE A 494 22.11 14.50 -11.20
CA PHE A 494 21.88 14.35 -12.64
C PHE A 494 21.31 15.62 -13.27
N CYS A 495 21.87 15.99 -14.42
CA CYS A 495 21.51 17.22 -15.12
C CYS A 495 20.14 17.20 -15.83
N GLY A 496 19.45 16.06 -15.87
CA GLY A 496 18.12 15.94 -16.49
C GLY A 496 18.09 15.87 -18.01
N VAL A 497 19.26 15.94 -18.66
CA VAL A 497 19.41 16.02 -20.13
C VAL A 497 19.44 14.62 -20.75
N LYS A 498 18.68 14.42 -21.84
CA LYS A 498 18.51 13.11 -22.52
C LYS A 498 19.84 12.49 -22.96
N GLU A 499 20.72 13.28 -23.56
CA GLU A 499 22.05 12.85 -24.02
C GLU A 499 22.96 12.45 -22.85
N CYS A 500 22.72 12.98 -21.65
CA CYS A 500 23.41 12.51 -20.45
C CYS A 500 22.92 11.12 -20.05
N GLU A 501 21.60 10.90 -20.06
CA GLU A 501 21.01 9.60 -19.74
C GLU A 501 21.47 8.49 -20.70
N GLU A 502 21.50 8.78 -22.00
CA GLU A 502 21.97 7.85 -23.04
C GLU A 502 23.45 7.50 -22.83
N ARG A 503 24.32 8.49 -22.60
CA ARG A 503 25.74 8.24 -22.27
C ARG A 503 25.91 7.41 -21.01
N MET A 504 25.10 7.64 -19.98
CA MET A 504 25.15 6.83 -18.76
C MET A 504 24.72 5.39 -19.05
N LYS A 505 23.67 5.17 -19.85
CA LYS A 505 23.22 3.84 -20.29
C LYS A 505 24.30 3.10 -21.08
N ASP A 506 24.98 3.79 -21.99
CA ASP A 506 26.03 3.19 -22.84
C ASP A 506 27.30 2.86 -22.04
N LYS A 507 27.82 3.82 -21.25
CA LYS A 507 29.07 3.62 -20.50
C LYS A 507 28.96 2.52 -19.45
N SER A 508 27.84 2.46 -18.73
CA SER A 508 27.59 1.38 -17.76
C SER A 508 27.39 0.01 -18.44
N LYS A 509 26.95 -0.03 -19.71
CA LYS A 509 26.94 -1.25 -20.52
C LYS A 509 28.34 -1.75 -20.83
N GLU A 510 29.22 -0.85 -21.22
CA GLU A 510 30.62 -1.14 -21.55
C GLU A 510 31.37 -1.66 -20.32
N GLU A 511 31.23 -0.97 -19.18
CA GLU A 511 31.90 -1.36 -17.92
C GLU A 511 31.43 -2.74 -17.40
N ALA A 512 30.16 -3.10 -17.61
CA ALA A 512 29.64 -4.42 -17.28
C ALA A 512 30.25 -5.56 -18.14
N GLN A 513 30.81 -5.25 -19.32
CA GLN A 513 31.45 -6.23 -20.20
C GLN A 513 32.92 -6.48 -19.85
N PHE A 514 33.64 -5.51 -19.29
CA PHE A 514 35.07 -5.59 -19.00
C PHE A 514 35.41 -6.42 -17.74
N ASP A 515 34.51 -6.53 -16.76
CA ASP A 515 34.71 -7.33 -15.52
C ASP A 515 34.68 -8.87 -15.75
N GLY A 516 34.53 -9.31 -17.02
CA GLY A 516 34.52 -10.72 -17.45
C GLY A 516 35.90 -11.35 -17.73
N GLY A 517 37.00 -10.62 -17.52
CA GLY A 517 38.34 -10.96 -18.02
C GLY A 517 39.28 -11.78 -17.12
N VAL A 518 38.81 -12.79 -16.38
CA VAL A 518 39.73 -13.78 -15.73
C VAL A 518 39.30 -15.21 -16.03
N ALA A 519 40.08 -15.87 -16.88
CA ALA A 519 39.91 -17.26 -17.30
C ALA A 519 40.55 -18.23 -16.30
N PHE A 520 39.86 -19.32 -15.95
CA PHE A 520 40.52 -20.57 -15.56
C PHE A 520 39.75 -21.82 -16.02
N GLN A 521 40.51 -22.81 -16.45
CA GLN A 521 40.12 -24.01 -17.19
C GLN A 521 39.59 -25.14 -16.29
N SER A 522 38.43 -25.72 -16.63
CA SER A 522 38.21 -27.18 -16.61
C SER A 522 36.90 -27.57 -17.35
N LYS A 523 37.00 -28.59 -18.20
CA LYS A 523 36.10 -29.12 -19.26
C LYS A 523 34.67 -29.56 -18.82
N PRO A 524 33.79 -30.03 -19.74
CA PRO A 524 32.96 -29.28 -20.69
C PRO A 524 31.46 -29.54 -20.41
N LEU A 525 30.70 -28.55 -19.91
CA LEU A 525 29.24 -28.65 -19.75
C LEU A 525 28.51 -28.00 -20.93
N SER A 526 28.90 -28.36 -22.15
CA SER A 526 28.41 -27.75 -23.40
C SER A 526 27.08 -28.32 -23.90
N LYS A 527 26.08 -28.52 -23.02
CA LYS A 527 24.72 -28.89 -23.46
C LYS A 527 23.55 -28.56 -22.52
N LEU A 528 23.72 -27.77 -21.46
CA LEU A 528 22.64 -27.45 -20.52
C LEU A 528 22.78 -26.05 -19.89
N LEU A 529 23.28 -25.09 -20.68
CA LEU A 529 23.32 -23.66 -20.33
C LEU A 529 22.60 -22.77 -21.37
N GLU A 530 21.77 -23.35 -22.24
CA GLU A 530 20.82 -22.61 -23.10
C GLU A 530 19.53 -22.18 -22.35
N ALA A 531 19.45 -22.40 -21.03
CA ALA A 531 18.25 -22.11 -20.23
C ALA A 531 18.31 -20.78 -19.44
N ALA A 532 19.40 -20.02 -19.52
CA ALA A 532 19.52 -18.71 -18.89
C ALA A 532 20.60 -17.82 -19.55
N GLU A 533 20.51 -17.64 -20.86
CA GLU A 533 21.22 -16.60 -21.62
C GLU A 533 20.13 -15.85 -22.41
N VAL A 534 19.92 -14.53 -22.39
CA VAL A 534 20.85 -13.40 -22.38
C VAL A 534 22.11 -13.73 -23.17
N GLU A 535 21.93 -14.06 -24.44
CA GLU A 535 23.01 -13.99 -25.43
C GLU A 535 22.76 -12.87 -26.43
N VAL A 536 23.87 -12.18 -26.67
CA VAL A 536 24.07 -11.07 -27.57
C VAL A 536 24.12 -11.62 -28.99
N ALA A 537 23.13 -11.28 -29.82
CA ALA A 537 23.27 -11.25 -31.27
C ALA A 537 22.22 -10.27 -31.83
N GLY A 538 22.68 -9.09 -32.26
CA GLY A 538 21.87 -8.07 -32.94
C GLY A 538 21.12 -7.12 -32.00
N GLY A 539 21.80 -6.09 -31.51
CA GLY A 539 21.19 -4.82 -31.07
C GLY A 539 20.09 -4.89 -30.00
N LEU A 540 20.45 -4.94 -28.71
CA LEU A 540 19.48 -4.72 -27.63
C LEU A 540 19.89 -3.54 -26.74
N LYS A 541 19.10 -2.47 -26.86
CA LYS A 541 19.05 -1.26 -26.02
C LYS A 541 18.76 -1.68 -24.57
N MET A 542 19.60 -1.25 -23.63
CA MET A 542 19.41 -1.48 -22.20
C MET A 542 18.59 -0.34 -21.60
N GLY A 543 17.41 -0.65 -21.05
CA GLY A 543 16.61 0.33 -20.32
C GLY A 543 17.01 0.36 -18.85
N ALA A 544 17.92 1.26 -18.47
CA ALA A 544 17.87 1.82 -17.13
C ALA A 544 16.61 2.69 -17.07
N LYS A 545 15.68 2.38 -16.18
CA LYS A 545 14.56 3.30 -15.90
C LYS A 545 15.09 4.37 -14.96
N SER A 546 14.99 5.61 -15.39
CA SER A 546 15.59 6.76 -14.73
C SER A 546 14.48 7.59 -14.07
N LEU A 547 14.64 7.91 -12.79
CA LEU A 547 13.66 8.69 -12.02
C LEU A 547 14.29 9.96 -11.49
N VAL A 548 13.67 11.11 -11.72
CA VAL A 548 14.03 12.38 -11.08
C VAL A 548 13.26 12.51 -9.77
N LEU A 549 13.98 12.70 -8.68
CA LEU A 549 13.46 13.03 -7.36
C LEU A 549 13.62 14.54 -7.10
N SER A 550 12.59 15.18 -6.54
CA SER A 550 12.66 16.60 -6.16
C SER A 550 13.61 16.81 -4.97
N TYR A 551 14.13 18.02 -4.81
CA TYR A 551 15.14 18.34 -3.79
C TYR A 551 14.66 18.12 -2.34
N LEU A 552 13.34 18.12 -2.10
CA LEU A 552 12.75 17.81 -0.80
C LEU A 552 12.77 16.30 -0.48
N SER A 553 12.76 15.43 -1.49
CA SER A 553 12.96 13.98 -1.35
C SER A 553 14.39 13.61 -0.96
N LEU A 554 15.36 14.51 -1.21
CA LEU A 554 16.79 14.27 -0.95
C LEU A 554 17.16 14.27 0.53
N ILE A 555 16.46 15.05 1.34
CA ILE A 555 16.71 15.12 2.79
C ILE A 555 16.29 13.81 3.47
N SER A 556 15.47 12.97 2.83
CA SER A 556 15.09 11.63 3.34
C SER A 556 15.97 10.48 2.85
N ILE A 557 16.83 10.67 1.83
CA ILE A 557 17.66 9.57 1.28
C ILE A 557 19.17 9.79 1.49
N ALA A 558 19.66 11.03 1.42
CA ALA A 558 21.07 11.32 1.72
C ALA A 558 21.24 11.67 3.21
N GLN A 559 21.91 10.83 3.98
CA GLN A 559 22.60 11.24 5.22
C GLN A 559 23.97 10.55 5.23
N THR A 560 24.90 11.09 4.45
CA THR A 560 26.35 11.10 4.70
C THR A 560 27.08 11.84 3.58
N SER A 561 27.27 13.14 3.74
CA SER A 561 28.50 13.88 3.38
C SER A 561 28.27 15.38 3.63
N GLN A 562 29.12 15.96 4.46
CA GLN A 562 29.14 17.40 4.70
C GLN A 562 29.60 18.15 3.43
N PRO A 563 29.05 19.33 3.11
CA PRO A 563 29.64 20.17 2.09
C PRO A 563 30.89 20.86 2.68
N SER A 564 32.06 20.54 2.14
CA SER A 564 33.29 21.30 2.41
C SER A 564 33.16 22.69 1.81
N SER A 565 33.29 23.70 2.66
CA SER A 565 33.53 25.10 2.30
C SER A 565 34.77 25.22 1.43
N GLN A 566 34.65 25.84 0.26
CA GLN A 566 35.63 26.81 -0.31
C GLN A 566 35.17 27.25 -1.71
N CYS A 567 34.67 28.49 -1.78
CA CYS A 567 34.82 29.33 -2.97
C CYS A 567 35.32 30.67 -2.44
N ALA A 568 36.63 30.76 -2.23
CA ALA A 568 37.31 32.02 -2.35
C ALA A 568 37.42 32.30 -3.86
N ASP A 569 37.26 33.56 -4.23
CA ASP A 569 37.52 34.12 -5.56
C ASP A 569 36.25 34.27 -6.42
N GLY A 570 35.70 35.49 -6.37
CA GLY A 570 34.39 35.89 -6.89
C GLY A 570 34.23 35.90 -8.41
N THR A 571 34.29 34.74 -9.04
CA THR A 571 33.89 34.53 -10.43
C THR A 571 33.16 33.20 -10.60
N CYS A 572 31.85 33.17 -10.34
CA CYS A 572 31.00 32.07 -10.77
C CYS A 572 29.84 32.61 -11.63
N PRO A 573 29.59 32.08 -12.85
CA PRO A 573 28.57 32.61 -13.75
C PRO A 573 27.15 32.30 -13.24
N LYS A 574 26.25 33.27 -13.31
CA LYS A 574 24.81 33.05 -13.12
C LYS A 574 24.27 32.13 -14.23
N GLY A 575 23.81 30.92 -13.90
CA GLY A 575 23.18 30.03 -14.88
C GLY A 575 22.49 28.78 -14.30
N ARG A 576 21.14 28.82 -14.29
CA ARG A 576 20.11 27.76 -14.08
C ARG A 576 20.01 27.04 -12.73
N LYS A 577 18.77 26.95 -12.25
CA LYS A 577 18.30 26.56 -10.91
C LYS A 577 17.60 25.18 -10.87
N ASP A 578 17.92 24.26 -11.78
CA ASP A 578 17.29 22.92 -11.82
C ASP A 578 18.36 21.81 -11.70
N SER A 579 18.76 21.49 -10.47
CA SER A 579 19.55 20.28 -10.18
C SER A 579 18.64 19.23 -9.53
N GLY A 580 18.10 18.31 -10.34
CA GLY A 580 17.40 17.12 -9.86
C GLY A 580 18.38 15.98 -9.54
N VAL A 581 17.90 14.96 -8.82
CA VAL A 581 18.69 13.77 -8.50
C VAL A 581 18.02 12.54 -9.13
N LEU A 582 18.83 11.70 -9.75
CA LEU A 582 18.39 10.57 -10.56
C LEU A 582 18.60 9.24 -9.84
N LEU A 583 17.56 8.40 -9.78
CA LEU A 583 17.69 6.99 -9.42
C LEU A 583 17.83 6.15 -10.70
N MET A 584 18.92 5.39 -10.83
CA MET A 584 19.18 4.51 -11.99
C MET A 584 19.43 3.06 -11.58
N GLN A 585 19.19 2.12 -12.51
CA GLN A 585 19.55 0.71 -12.34
C GLN A 585 19.76 -0.06 -13.65
N LEU A 586 20.71 -1.01 -13.67
CA LEU A 586 20.92 -1.98 -14.76
C LEU A 586 21.03 -3.44 -14.25
N LYS A 587 20.96 -4.42 -15.16
CA LYS A 587 20.96 -5.88 -14.86
C LYS A 587 22.36 -6.39 -14.49
N PRO A 588 22.57 -7.02 -13.31
CA PRO A 588 23.83 -7.71 -12.98
C PRO A 588 23.75 -9.24 -13.20
N LYS A 589 24.92 -9.88 -13.40
CA LYS A 589 25.11 -11.35 -13.32
C LYS A 589 25.52 -11.74 -11.89
N LEU A 590 24.77 -12.64 -11.26
CA LEU A 590 25.09 -13.21 -9.95
C LEU A 590 26.37 -14.06 -10.03
N ARG A 591 27.40 -13.76 -9.22
CA ARG A 591 28.48 -14.70 -8.89
C ARG A 591 28.21 -15.31 -7.51
N ARG A 592 28.42 -16.63 -7.40
CA ARG A 592 28.51 -17.35 -6.12
C ARG A 592 29.74 -16.84 -5.37
N ALA A 593 29.53 -16.23 -4.21
CA ALA A 593 30.57 -16.12 -3.20
C ALA A 593 30.44 -17.35 -2.28
N GLU A 594 31.37 -18.29 -2.38
CA GLU A 594 31.63 -19.24 -1.31
C GLU A 594 32.46 -18.50 -0.25
N SER A 595 31.82 -18.03 0.82
CA SER A 595 32.54 -17.57 2.02
C SER A 595 32.45 -18.66 3.08
N ASN A 596 33.52 -19.45 3.16
CA ASN A 596 33.84 -20.24 4.34
C ASN A 596 34.31 -19.26 5.42
N THR A 597 33.38 -18.79 6.23
CA THR A 597 33.66 -17.98 7.42
C THR A 597 32.73 -18.43 8.52
N THR A 598 33.30 -19.08 9.53
CA THR A 598 32.71 -19.18 10.87
C THR A 598 32.52 -17.76 11.40
N HIS A 599 31.34 -17.19 11.17
CA HIS A 599 30.90 -15.99 11.87
C HIS A 599 29.99 -16.45 13.01
N GLN A 600 30.40 -16.07 14.23
CA GLN A 600 29.53 -16.01 15.39
C GLN A 600 28.22 -15.30 15.00
N GLU A 601 27.13 -15.74 15.62
CA GLU A 601 25.80 -15.13 15.52
C GLU A 601 25.86 -13.65 15.94
N ASP A 602 26.24 -12.78 15.01
CA ASP A 602 26.17 -11.35 15.20
C ASP A 602 24.70 -10.92 15.02
N LYS A 603 23.98 -10.82 16.14
CA LYS A 603 22.72 -10.07 16.24
C LYS A 603 22.94 -8.71 15.57
N TRP A 604 22.27 -8.46 14.44
CA TRP A 604 22.35 -7.16 13.77
C TRP A 604 21.90 -6.05 14.74
N PRO A 605 22.62 -4.92 14.82
CA PRO A 605 22.24 -3.86 15.72
C PRO A 605 20.90 -3.29 15.26
N SER A 606 19.98 -3.07 16.20
CA SER A 606 18.80 -2.22 16.03
C SER A 606 19.19 -0.96 15.23
N CYS A 607 18.35 -0.50 14.29
CA CYS A 607 18.66 0.72 13.53
C CYS A 607 18.77 1.95 14.46
N CYS A 608 18.29 1.79 15.69
CA CYS A 608 18.39 2.74 16.80
C CYS A 608 19.80 2.90 17.37
N ALA A 609 20.76 2.03 17.01
CA ALA A 609 22.15 2.12 17.46
C ALA A 609 22.83 3.47 17.10
N ARG A 610 22.23 4.25 16.18
CA ARG A 610 22.71 5.58 15.75
C ARG A 610 21.71 6.71 16.01
N CYS A 611 20.61 6.45 16.73
CA CYS A 611 19.45 7.35 16.78
C CYS A 611 19.31 8.26 17.99
N GLY A 612 20.15 8.11 19.01
CA GLY A 612 20.12 8.99 20.19
C GLY A 612 18.72 9.07 20.79
N SER A 613 18.20 10.30 20.95
CA SER A 613 16.88 10.62 21.53
C SER A 613 15.66 10.28 20.68
N ARG A 614 15.85 10.03 19.38
CA ARG A 614 14.74 9.99 18.43
C ARG A 614 14.01 8.65 18.58
N GLY A 615 12.75 8.72 19.03
CA GLY A 615 11.95 7.56 19.44
C GLY A 615 11.63 6.57 18.33
N TRP A 616 11.88 6.96 17.07
CA TRP A 616 11.63 6.12 15.92
C TRP A 616 12.85 6.14 15.01
N CYS A 617 13.16 5.00 14.45
CA CYS A 617 14.14 4.88 13.42
C CYS A 617 13.49 4.21 12.23
N SER A 618 13.81 4.69 11.07
CA SER A 618 13.49 4.02 9.83
C SER A 618 14.50 2.87 9.68
N PRO A 619 14.15 1.60 9.96
CA PRO A 619 15.07 0.45 9.81
C PRO A 619 15.56 0.29 8.37
N LEU A 620 14.75 0.86 7.51
CA LEU A 620 15.05 1.39 6.21
C LEU A 620 16.24 2.35 6.09
N SER A 621 16.02 3.63 6.32
CA SER A 621 16.90 4.67 5.81
C SER A 621 18.03 4.94 6.79
N GLY A 622 18.03 4.23 7.93
CA GLY A 622 18.86 4.52 9.09
C GLY A 622 18.55 5.88 9.70
N LYS A 623 17.53 6.59 9.19
CA LYS A 623 17.15 7.92 9.65
C LYS A 623 16.33 7.81 10.89
N CYS A 624 16.68 8.67 11.81
CA CYS A 624 16.12 8.72 13.13
C CYS A 624 15.06 9.83 13.11
N HIS A 625 13.85 9.46 13.46
CA HIS A 625 12.65 10.28 13.40
C HIS A 625 12.12 10.46 14.82
N GLU A 626 11.71 11.68 15.14
CA GLU A 626 11.09 11.92 16.44
C GLU A 626 9.70 11.25 16.57
N LEU A 627 9.04 10.99 15.44
CA LEU A 627 7.64 10.56 15.34
C LEU A 627 7.52 9.33 14.41
N GLN A 628 6.51 8.49 14.65
CA GLN A 628 6.21 7.35 13.79
C GLN A 628 5.43 7.79 12.55
N ASN A 629 6.10 8.46 11.60
CA ASN A 629 5.45 8.96 10.38
C ASN A 629 4.93 7.85 9.46
N LYS A 630 5.42 6.62 9.62
CA LYS A 630 5.05 5.45 8.82
C LYS A 630 5.05 4.20 9.70
N LEU A 631 4.06 3.32 9.52
CA LEU A 631 3.80 2.14 10.38
C LEU A 631 4.99 1.20 10.59
N TYR A 632 5.96 1.19 9.69
CA TYR A 632 7.14 0.31 9.76
C TYR A 632 8.34 0.88 10.52
N TYR A 633 8.30 2.16 10.94
CA TYR A 633 9.42 2.71 11.71
C TYR A 633 9.60 1.87 12.97
N GLN A 634 10.84 1.45 13.22
CA GLN A 634 11.22 0.69 14.39
C GLN A 634 11.24 1.64 15.58
N ALA A 635 10.48 1.32 16.62
CA ALA A 635 10.57 2.02 17.89
C ALA A 635 11.98 1.86 18.43
N CYS A 636 12.66 2.97 18.65
CA CYS A 636 13.90 2.98 19.37
C CYS A 636 13.60 2.96 20.84
N GLU A 637 14.22 2.03 21.58
CA GLU A 637 14.42 2.28 23.01
C GLU A 637 15.10 3.63 23.09
N ALA A 638 14.35 4.63 23.53
CA ALA A 638 14.88 5.94 23.81
C ALA A 638 15.93 5.73 24.90
N LEU A 639 17.20 5.59 24.51
CA LEU A 639 18.24 6.02 25.42
C LEU A 639 18.22 7.55 25.38
N PRO A 640 18.14 8.17 26.57
CA PRO A 640 17.55 9.47 26.79
C PRO A 640 18.41 10.54 26.13
N ALA A 641 17.90 11.16 25.08
CA ALA A 641 18.30 12.54 24.80
C ALA A 641 17.08 13.46 24.56
N ASP A 642 15.86 12.93 24.60
CA ASP A 642 14.58 13.68 24.66
C ASP A 642 13.52 12.90 25.47
N ALA A 643 13.97 11.99 26.36
CA ALA A 643 13.04 11.42 27.33
C ALA A 643 12.67 12.56 28.27
N VAL A 644 11.54 13.22 27.97
CA VAL A 644 10.93 14.19 28.86
C VAL A 644 10.75 13.47 30.19
N LYS A 645 11.57 13.83 31.16
CA LYS A 645 11.56 13.18 32.46
C LYS A 645 10.29 13.65 33.16
N VAL A 646 9.29 12.78 33.10
CA VAL A 646 8.03 12.98 33.82
C VAL A 646 8.37 12.94 35.31
N GLY A 647 8.30 14.11 35.93
CA GLY A 647 8.51 14.31 37.34
C GLY A 647 7.28 13.89 38.14
N ALA A 648 7.08 14.54 39.28
CA ALA A 648 5.95 14.25 40.14
C ALA A 648 4.60 14.52 39.43
N LEU A 649 3.61 13.68 39.75
CA LEU A 649 2.21 13.96 39.47
C LEU A 649 1.84 15.30 40.13
N ASP A 650 1.43 16.28 39.33
CA ASP A 650 1.02 17.59 39.79
C ASP A 650 -0.48 17.59 40.15
N TRP A 651 -1.28 16.92 39.32
CA TRP A 651 -2.73 16.80 39.53
C TRP A 651 -3.29 15.58 38.78
N SER A 652 -4.37 15.00 39.29
CA SER A 652 -5.14 14.00 38.54
C SER A 652 -6.61 13.98 38.95
N ASP A 653 -7.44 13.44 38.05
CA ASP A 653 -8.80 12.99 38.32
C ASP A 653 -8.99 11.64 37.64
N GLU A 654 -9.27 10.63 38.46
CA GLU A 654 -9.51 9.24 38.03
C GLU A 654 -11.00 8.94 37.88
N PHE A 655 -11.89 9.91 38.12
CA PHE A 655 -13.34 9.76 38.02
C PHE A 655 -13.91 8.55 38.79
N GLU A 656 -13.33 8.25 39.97
CA GLU A 656 -13.79 7.17 40.87
C GLU A 656 -14.93 7.62 41.82
N GLY A 657 -15.20 8.94 41.86
CA GLY A 657 -16.28 9.52 42.68
C GLY A 657 -17.68 9.22 42.15
N ALA A 658 -18.70 9.43 42.99
CA ALA A 658 -20.10 9.30 42.57
C ALA A 658 -20.58 10.45 41.66
N GLU A 659 -19.89 11.59 41.70
CA GLU A 659 -20.22 12.81 40.95
C GLU A 659 -18.94 13.44 40.39
N ILE A 660 -19.09 14.31 39.39
CA ILE A 660 -17.97 15.09 38.83
C ILE A 660 -17.45 16.04 39.91
N ASP A 661 -16.14 16.04 40.15
CA ASP A 661 -15.53 16.88 41.16
C ASP A 661 -15.60 18.37 40.79
N SER A 662 -16.51 19.10 41.44
CA SER A 662 -16.68 20.55 41.26
C SER A 662 -15.48 21.40 41.69
N ALA A 663 -14.52 20.84 42.44
CA ALA A 663 -13.26 21.50 42.74
C ALA A 663 -12.24 21.38 41.59
N SER A 664 -12.50 20.49 40.63
CA SER A 664 -11.64 20.23 39.48
C SER A 664 -12.26 20.66 38.16
N TRP A 665 -13.59 20.63 38.04
CA TRP A 665 -14.30 20.89 36.78
C TRP A 665 -15.46 21.86 36.94
N VAL A 666 -15.58 22.78 35.98
CA VAL A 666 -16.76 23.61 35.74
C VAL A 666 -17.51 23.04 34.54
N LEU A 667 -18.80 22.74 34.72
CA LEU A 667 -19.72 22.43 33.63
C LEU A 667 -20.25 23.73 33.03
N LEU A 668 -20.03 23.93 31.73
CA LEU A 668 -20.44 25.15 31.05
C LEU A 668 -21.85 25.05 30.49
N GLU A 669 -22.64 26.11 30.70
CA GLU A 669 -23.87 26.36 29.95
C GLU A 669 -23.61 27.40 28.86
N ALA A 670 -23.53 26.95 27.62
CA ALA A 670 -23.18 27.80 26.49
C ALA A 670 -23.78 27.30 25.17
N GLU A 671 -23.89 28.19 24.20
CA GLU A 671 -24.07 27.80 22.79
C GLU A 671 -22.74 27.21 22.30
N GLY A 672 -22.79 26.06 21.63
CA GLY A 672 -21.59 25.25 21.45
C GLY A 672 -20.59 25.69 20.38
N GLY A 673 -20.63 26.94 19.93
CA GLY A 673 -19.79 27.45 18.85
C GLY A 673 -20.09 26.86 17.46
N VAL A 674 -21.08 25.98 17.34
CA VAL A 674 -21.54 25.32 16.11
C VAL A 674 -23.07 25.42 15.97
N PRO A 675 -23.63 25.50 14.76
CA PRO A 675 -25.08 25.67 14.57
C PRO A 675 -25.90 24.50 15.16
N SER A 676 -27.01 24.82 15.83
CA SER A 676 -28.02 23.86 16.31
C SER A 676 -27.69 23.05 17.59
N MET A 677 -26.71 23.45 18.41
CA MET A 677 -26.33 22.72 19.64
C MET A 677 -26.18 23.60 20.89
N LYS A 678 -26.57 23.07 22.06
CA LYS A 678 -26.34 23.68 23.39
C LYS A 678 -25.55 22.77 24.34
N TYR A 679 -24.49 23.30 24.95
CA TYR A 679 -23.86 22.67 26.12
C TYR A 679 -24.69 22.96 27.38
N THR A 680 -24.93 21.93 28.19
CA THR A 680 -25.74 22.02 29.41
C THR A 680 -24.99 21.46 30.62
N SER A 681 -25.42 21.86 31.81
CA SER A 681 -24.94 21.32 33.09
C SER A 681 -25.72 20.09 33.57
N ARG A 682 -26.60 19.52 32.72
CA ARG A 682 -27.50 18.43 33.13
C ARG A 682 -26.73 17.12 33.37
N ARG A 683 -27.13 16.39 34.41
CA ARG A 683 -26.56 15.09 34.80
C ARG A 683 -26.69 14.00 33.73
N ASP A 684 -27.54 14.19 32.74
CA ASP A 684 -27.73 13.24 31.65
C ASP A 684 -26.87 13.57 30.42
N ASN A 685 -26.21 14.73 30.38
CA ASN A 685 -25.17 15.08 29.40
C ASN A 685 -23.75 14.90 29.94
N ALA A 686 -23.53 15.03 31.25
CA ALA A 686 -22.25 14.74 31.88
C ALA A 686 -22.42 14.09 33.25
N PHE A 687 -21.79 12.94 33.44
CA PHE A 687 -21.82 12.21 34.71
C PHE A 687 -20.65 11.23 34.82
N VAL A 688 -20.36 10.82 36.06
CA VAL A 688 -19.41 9.73 36.33
C VAL A 688 -20.17 8.42 36.46
N GLN A 689 -19.71 7.37 35.79
CA GLN A 689 -20.28 6.03 35.89
C GLN A 689 -19.21 4.97 35.62
N ASN A 690 -19.14 3.98 36.51
CA ASN A 690 -18.20 2.85 36.42
C ASN A 690 -16.73 3.31 36.29
N GLY A 691 -16.29 4.23 37.16
CA GLY A 691 -14.90 4.71 37.19
C GLY A 691 -14.48 5.51 35.96
N SER A 692 -15.41 6.20 35.30
CA SER A 692 -15.09 7.05 34.15
C SER A 692 -16.12 8.16 33.98
N LEU A 693 -15.66 9.31 33.50
CA LEU A 693 -16.50 10.39 33.04
C LEU A 693 -17.17 10.02 31.72
N LYS A 694 -18.46 10.31 31.59
CA LYS A 694 -19.24 10.24 30.35
C LYS A 694 -19.64 11.65 29.96
N ILE A 695 -19.28 12.07 28.75
CA ILE A 695 -19.82 13.26 28.09
C ILE A 695 -20.70 12.78 26.94
N VAL A 696 -22.01 13.01 27.06
CA VAL A 696 -23.03 12.46 26.18
C VAL A 696 -23.66 13.57 25.35
N ALA A 697 -23.44 13.51 24.04
CA ALA A 697 -24.18 14.31 23.07
C ALA A 697 -25.46 13.57 22.66
N LYS A 698 -26.59 14.28 22.68
CA LYS A 698 -27.93 13.74 22.44
C LYS A 698 -28.66 14.50 21.36
N CYS A 699 -29.54 13.79 20.67
CA CYS A 699 -30.58 14.37 19.85
C CYS A 699 -31.79 14.72 20.70
N GLU A 700 -32.11 16.01 20.81
CA GLU A 700 -33.31 16.46 21.51
C GLU A 700 -33.71 17.88 21.08
N ASP A 701 -35.01 18.12 21.04
CA ASP A 701 -35.55 19.43 20.74
C ASP A 701 -35.51 20.32 21.99
N MET A 702 -34.61 21.30 21.99
CA MET A 702 -34.51 22.36 23.00
C MET A 702 -34.92 23.73 22.41
N GLY A 703 -35.86 23.75 21.47
CA GLY A 703 -36.33 24.95 20.77
C GLY A 703 -35.50 25.22 19.52
N ARG A 704 -34.52 26.14 19.59
CA ARG A 704 -33.64 26.43 18.44
C ARG A 704 -32.44 25.49 18.33
N TRP A 705 -32.27 24.56 19.26
CA TRP A 705 -31.18 23.60 19.33
C TRP A 705 -31.73 22.19 19.16
N ASN A 706 -31.17 21.44 18.21
CA ASN A 706 -31.55 20.06 17.92
C ASN A 706 -30.68 19.04 18.67
N TYR A 707 -29.59 19.52 19.28
CA TYR A 707 -28.67 18.69 20.04
C TYR A 707 -28.33 19.34 21.38
N SER A 708 -28.18 18.49 22.39
CA SER A 708 -27.56 18.86 23.65
C SER A 708 -26.24 18.11 23.82
N SER A 709 -25.33 18.68 24.59
CA SER A 709 -24.10 18.02 25.01
C SER A 709 -23.60 18.65 26.31
N ALA A 710 -22.39 18.31 26.74
CA ALA A 710 -21.70 18.98 27.84
C ALA A 710 -20.27 19.37 27.46
N ARG A 711 -19.79 20.44 28.10
CA ARG A 711 -18.39 20.86 28.10
C ARG A 711 -17.94 21.03 29.53
N LEU A 712 -16.89 20.29 29.90
CA LEU A 712 -16.20 20.45 31.18
C LEU A 712 -14.94 21.27 30.94
N THR A 713 -14.66 22.20 31.84
CA THR A 713 -13.46 23.04 31.78
C THR A 713 -12.80 23.16 33.14
N THR A 714 -11.48 23.30 33.13
CA THR A 714 -10.69 23.64 34.33
C THR A 714 -10.51 25.15 34.51
N ASP A 715 -11.10 25.97 33.63
CA ASP A 715 -11.00 27.44 33.67
C ASP A 715 -11.26 27.98 35.08
N ARG A 716 -10.38 28.88 35.55
CA ARG A 716 -10.35 29.48 36.89
C ARG A 716 -10.17 28.51 38.07
N LEU A 717 -10.10 27.21 37.84
CA LEU A 717 -9.82 26.20 38.87
C LEU A 717 -8.36 25.77 38.81
N ARG A 718 -7.89 25.39 37.62
CA ARG A 718 -6.54 24.86 37.37
C ARG A 718 -6.08 25.25 35.98
N GLU A 719 -4.77 25.45 35.87
CA GLU A 719 -4.14 25.86 34.61
C GLU A 719 -2.71 25.31 34.56
N TRP A 720 -2.26 25.01 33.34
CA TRP A 720 -0.94 24.45 33.11
C TRP A 720 -0.30 25.10 31.90
N GLY A 721 1.03 25.13 31.87
CA GLY A 721 1.81 25.75 30.81
C GLY A 721 3.10 25.00 30.56
N PRO A 722 4.11 25.65 29.96
CA PRO A 722 5.44 25.07 29.76
C PRO A 722 5.97 24.38 31.04
N GLY A 723 6.54 23.19 30.88
CA GLY A 723 7.00 22.34 31.98
C GLY A 723 5.96 21.33 32.49
N HIS A 724 4.85 21.12 31.79
CA HIS A 724 3.83 20.13 32.17
C HIS A 724 3.58 19.09 31.07
N ARG A 725 3.26 17.87 31.50
CA ARG A 725 2.65 16.82 30.66
C ARG A 725 1.19 16.70 31.02
N ILE A 726 0.31 16.73 30.03
CA ILE A 726 -1.11 16.42 30.17
C ILE A 726 -1.32 15.03 29.54
N GLU A 727 -1.89 14.10 30.29
CA GLU A 727 -2.14 12.72 29.87
C GLU A 727 -3.58 12.36 30.21
N LEU A 728 -4.30 11.73 29.28
CA LEU A 728 -5.65 11.25 29.54
C LEU A 728 -5.92 9.94 28.81
N ARG A 729 -6.68 9.05 29.44
CA ARG A 729 -7.14 7.83 28.79
C ARG A 729 -8.61 7.98 28.41
N ALA A 730 -8.91 7.90 27.13
CA ALA A 730 -10.27 8.12 26.62
C ALA A 730 -10.63 7.19 25.46
N ARG A 731 -11.93 7.05 25.21
CA ARG A 731 -12.49 6.51 23.98
C ARG A 731 -13.63 7.39 23.50
N ALA A 732 -13.72 7.57 22.20
CA ALA A 732 -14.58 8.55 21.56
C ALA A 732 -15.65 7.89 20.67
N PRO A 733 -16.78 8.57 20.43
CA PRO A 733 -17.83 8.05 19.56
C PRO A 733 -17.37 7.99 18.10
N ALA A 734 -17.86 6.98 17.36
CA ALA A 734 -17.60 6.81 15.93
C ALA A 734 -18.73 7.37 15.02
N GLY A 735 -19.81 7.95 15.59
CA GLY A 735 -20.93 8.45 14.81
C GLY A 735 -20.56 9.67 13.95
N ARG A 736 -20.99 9.67 12.69
CA ARG A 736 -20.74 10.78 11.76
C ARG A 736 -21.44 12.06 12.24
N GLY A 737 -20.69 13.16 12.25
CA GLY A 737 -21.17 14.46 12.70
C GLY A 737 -20.92 14.76 14.19
N ALA A 738 -20.41 13.81 14.98
CA ALA A 738 -19.92 14.07 16.33
C ALA A 738 -18.48 14.60 16.25
N TRP A 739 -18.15 15.53 17.15
CA TRP A 739 -16.82 16.11 17.29
C TRP A 739 -16.41 16.10 18.77
N PRO A 740 -16.05 14.93 19.31
CA PRO A 740 -15.37 14.81 20.59
C PRO A 740 -14.00 15.51 20.54
N ALA A 741 -13.70 16.30 21.56
CA ALA A 741 -12.47 17.07 21.66
C ALA A 741 -11.93 17.15 23.09
N VAL A 742 -10.61 17.07 23.19
CA VAL A 742 -9.81 17.42 24.36
C VAL A 742 -8.80 18.47 23.94
N TRP A 743 -8.91 19.65 24.51
CA TRP A 743 -8.23 20.84 23.98
C TRP A 743 -8.03 21.89 25.06
N MET A 744 -7.13 22.84 24.81
CA MET A 744 -6.74 23.85 25.80
C MET A 744 -6.78 25.26 25.22
N LEU A 745 -7.11 26.22 26.09
CA LEU A 745 -7.18 27.67 25.78
C LEU A 745 -6.44 28.49 26.84
N PRO A 746 -5.93 29.68 26.49
CA PRO A 746 -5.18 30.52 27.42
C PRO A 746 -6.06 31.00 28.58
N SER A 747 -5.52 30.95 29.79
CA SER A 747 -6.17 31.46 31.00
C SER A 747 -6.26 32.99 31.05
N GLN A 748 -5.40 33.68 30.31
CA GLN A 748 -5.30 35.14 30.29
C GLN A 748 -5.22 35.67 28.84
N GLY A 749 -5.93 36.79 28.58
CA GLY A 749 -6.00 37.45 27.27
C GLY A 749 -7.31 37.20 26.54
N HIS A 750 -7.37 37.55 25.25
CA HIS A 750 -8.54 37.25 24.41
C HIS A 750 -8.60 35.73 24.14
N HIS A 751 -9.73 35.11 24.46
CA HIS A 751 -10.01 33.72 24.11
C HIS A 751 -10.29 33.63 22.61
N GLY A 752 -9.54 32.81 21.88
CA GLY A 752 -9.69 32.61 20.44
C GLY A 752 -8.37 32.53 19.67
N THR A 753 -8.47 32.05 18.44
CA THR A 753 -7.35 31.70 17.55
C THR A 753 -6.51 32.92 17.13
N GLU A 754 -7.07 34.14 17.14
CA GLU A 754 -6.40 35.28 16.54
C GLU A 754 -5.25 35.87 17.37
N HIS A 755 -5.20 35.66 18.69
CA HIS A 755 -4.08 36.14 19.53
C HIS A 755 -3.78 35.26 20.76
N GLY A 756 -4.67 34.34 21.10
CA GLY A 756 -4.63 33.57 22.35
C GLY A 756 -3.83 32.27 22.28
N GLY A 757 -3.87 31.60 21.13
CA GLY A 757 -3.41 30.23 20.95
C GLY A 757 -4.50 29.20 21.33
N GLU A 758 -4.52 28.07 20.63
CA GLU A 758 -5.35 26.90 20.94
C GLU A 758 -4.52 25.63 20.74
N ILE A 759 -4.65 24.68 21.66
CA ILE A 759 -3.95 23.40 21.62
C ILE A 759 -5.00 22.28 21.61
N GLY A 760 -5.19 21.62 20.48
CA GLY A 760 -5.99 20.40 20.36
C GLY A 760 -5.14 19.18 20.71
N ILE A 761 -5.42 18.53 21.85
CA ILE A 761 -4.73 17.30 22.29
C ILE A 761 -5.28 16.08 21.56
N MET A 762 -6.60 16.00 21.48
CA MET A 762 -7.34 14.92 20.85
C MET A 762 -8.59 15.51 20.21
N GLU A 763 -8.70 15.43 18.89
CA GLU A 763 -9.91 15.79 18.17
C GLU A 763 -10.24 14.71 17.14
N THR A 764 -11.50 14.32 17.01
CA THR A 764 -11.90 13.41 15.94
C THR A 764 -13.29 13.77 15.45
N THR A 765 -13.58 13.36 14.22
CA THR A 765 -14.90 13.43 13.61
C THR A 765 -15.22 12.05 13.07
N GLY A 766 -16.47 11.58 13.22
CA GLY A 766 -16.88 10.22 12.80
C GLY A 766 -16.84 9.96 11.27
N CYS A 767 -16.19 10.83 10.51
CA CYS A 767 -16.14 10.89 9.05
C CYS A 767 -15.15 9.91 8.44
N ILE A 768 -14.03 9.76 9.13
CA ILE A 768 -13.03 8.74 8.85
C ILE A 768 -12.98 7.96 10.15
N SER A 769 -13.59 6.78 10.15
CA SER A 769 -13.40 5.83 11.24
C SER A 769 -11.91 5.64 11.42
N ASP A 770 -11.46 5.60 12.68
CA ASP A 770 -10.09 5.34 13.05
C ASP A 770 -9.09 6.49 12.83
N LYS A 771 -9.51 7.77 12.96
CA LYS A 771 -8.60 8.93 12.86
C LYS A 771 -8.75 9.89 14.05
N VAL A 772 -7.66 10.15 14.76
CA VAL A 772 -7.54 11.25 15.75
C VAL A 772 -6.60 12.33 15.20
N GLN A 773 -6.85 13.58 15.55
CA GLN A 773 -6.07 14.75 15.16
C GLN A 773 -5.55 15.50 16.38
N ALA A 774 -4.31 15.95 16.28
CA ALA A 774 -3.78 17.04 17.09
C ALA A 774 -3.71 18.31 16.24
N ALA A 775 -3.97 19.45 16.85
CA ALA A 775 -3.95 20.73 16.17
C ALA A 775 -3.36 21.82 17.05
N VAL A 776 -2.73 22.79 16.38
CA VAL A 776 -2.26 24.04 16.96
C VAL A 776 -2.89 25.16 16.15
N GLN A 777 -3.59 26.04 16.84
CA GLN A 777 -4.09 27.27 16.25
C GLN A 777 -3.45 28.48 16.90
N THR A 778 -2.96 29.43 16.10
CA THR A 778 -2.35 30.68 16.53
C THR A 778 -2.76 31.82 15.59
N GLY A 779 -2.36 33.06 15.91
CA GLY A 779 -2.61 34.19 15.03
C GLY A 779 -1.99 34.01 13.64
N ALA A 780 -0.84 33.33 13.56
CA ALA A 780 -0.16 33.01 12.30
C ALA A 780 -0.69 31.71 11.64
N PHE A 781 -1.12 30.72 12.43
CA PHE A 781 -1.49 29.40 11.94
C PHE A 781 -2.91 29.04 12.35
N ASN A 782 -3.93 29.29 11.53
CA ASN A 782 -5.30 28.94 11.89
C ASN A 782 -6.14 28.49 10.69
N ALA A 783 -7.33 27.95 10.97
CA ALA A 783 -8.23 27.49 9.91
C ALA A 783 -8.71 28.63 9.00
N GLY A 784 -8.86 29.85 9.54
CA GLY A 784 -9.31 31.03 8.79
C GLY A 784 -8.34 31.45 7.69
N ASN A 785 -7.03 31.38 7.95
CA ASN A 785 -5.98 31.67 6.97
C ASN A 785 -5.47 30.44 6.20
N LYS A 786 -6.04 29.24 6.47
CA LYS A 786 -5.67 27.94 5.87
C LYS A 786 -4.23 27.50 6.14
N LEU A 787 -3.60 28.01 7.21
CA LEU A 787 -2.24 27.65 7.63
C LEU A 787 -2.19 26.88 8.96
N GLN A 788 -3.34 26.35 9.41
CA GLN A 788 -3.44 25.52 10.61
C GLN A 788 -2.35 24.45 10.62
N LYS A 789 -1.70 24.28 11.78
CA LYS A 789 -0.69 23.25 12.00
C LYS A 789 -1.34 22.11 12.76
N GLY A 790 -1.09 20.89 12.34
CA GLY A 790 -1.65 19.71 12.97
C GLY A 790 -1.16 18.45 12.29
N HIS A 791 -1.47 17.31 12.90
CA HIS A 791 -1.22 15.99 12.32
C HIS A 791 -2.31 15.03 12.77
N HIS A 792 -2.41 13.88 12.08
CA HIS A 792 -3.36 12.83 12.42
C HIS A 792 -2.62 11.57 12.87
N PHE A 793 -3.29 10.76 13.69
CA PHE A 793 -2.89 9.41 14.06
C PHE A 793 -4.05 8.46 13.74
N TYR A 794 -3.75 7.33 13.11
CA TYR A 794 -4.77 6.35 12.75
C TYR A 794 -4.89 5.31 13.85
N THR A 795 -6.05 5.29 14.51
CA THR A 795 -6.38 4.32 15.55
C THR A 795 -7.88 4.26 15.74
N THR A 796 -8.42 3.09 16.12
CA THR A 796 -9.84 2.91 16.40
C THR A 796 -10.29 3.68 17.62
N VAL A 797 -10.75 4.91 17.40
CA VAL A 797 -11.10 5.87 18.46
C VAL A 797 -12.17 5.38 19.44
N SER A 798 -12.97 4.36 19.08
CA SER A 798 -13.93 3.71 19.99
C SER A 798 -13.29 2.77 21.02
N ASN A 799 -12.01 2.43 20.83
CA ASN A 799 -11.20 1.71 21.81
C ASN A 799 -10.56 2.70 22.80
N TRP A 800 -10.11 2.19 23.94
CA TRP A 800 -9.40 3.00 24.93
C TRP A 800 -7.98 3.32 24.48
N HIS A 801 -7.64 4.59 24.46
CA HIS A 801 -6.30 5.09 24.11
C HIS A 801 -5.82 6.11 25.14
N VAL A 802 -4.51 6.18 25.34
CA VAL A 802 -3.85 7.22 26.14
C VAL A 802 -3.40 8.34 25.21
N TYR A 803 -3.96 9.53 25.37
CA TYR A 803 -3.58 10.74 24.66
C TYR A 803 -2.70 11.60 25.55
N THR A 804 -1.53 11.99 25.06
CA THR A 804 -0.56 12.75 25.85
C THR A 804 -0.10 14.00 25.10
N LEU A 805 0.06 15.10 25.83
CA LEU A 805 0.73 16.32 25.40
C LEU A 805 1.88 16.64 26.37
N ASP A 806 3.11 16.67 25.85
CA ASP A 806 4.25 17.28 26.53
C ASP A 806 4.37 18.74 26.12
N TRP A 807 4.34 19.63 27.12
CA TRP A 807 4.53 21.05 26.93
C TRP A 807 5.92 21.46 27.39
N LEU A 808 6.85 21.49 26.45
CA LEU A 808 8.25 21.87 26.69
C LEU A 808 8.45 23.38 26.42
N PRO A 809 9.50 23.98 26.98
CA PRO A 809 9.92 25.31 26.57
C PRO A 809 10.17 25.37 25.05
N GLY A 810 9.36 26.15 24.33
CA GLY A 810 9.49 26.33 22.88
C GLY A 810 9.06 25.14 22.00
N ARG A 811 8.47 24.08 22.58
CA ARG A 811 8.01 22.91 21.81
C ARG A 811 6.80 22.25 22.47
N LEU A 812 5.82 21.85 21.66
CA LEU A 812 4.70 21.00 22.07
C LEU A 812 4.84 19.64 21.40
N LYS A 813 4.54 18.54 22.09
CA LYS A 813 4.67 17.18 21.53
C LYS A 813 3.52 16.28 21.95
N TRP A 814 2.89 15.61 21.00
CA TRP A 814 1.71 14.79 21.21
C TRP A 814 2.01 13.31 21.04
N TYR A 815 1.25 12.48 21.75
CA TYR A 815 1.35 11.02 21.73
C TYR A 815 -0.03 10.36 21.75
N VAL A 816 -0.12 9.17 21.15
CA VAL A 816 -1.19 8.20 21.35
C VAL A 816 -0.56 6.89 21.78
N ASP A 817 -0.98 6.34 22.92
CA ASP A 817 -0.45 5.10 23.51
C ASP A 817 1.09 5.11 23.65
N GLY A 818 1.64 6.25 24.05
CA GLY A 818 3.08 6.47 24.16
C GLY A 818 3.82 6.67 22.84
N VAL A 819 3.13 6.54 21.69
CA VAL A 819 3.69 6.79 20.36
C VAL A 819 3.52 8.25 19.98
N SER A 820 4.65 8.97 19.86
CA SER A 820 4.61 10.36 19.43
C SER A 820 4.23 10.48 17.96
N PHE A 821 3.25 11.32 17.64
CA PHE A 821 2.74 11.49 16.27
C PHE A 821 2.70 12.94 15.77
N PHE A 822 2.87 13.94 16.65
CA PHE A 822 2.96 15.34 16.28
C PHE A 822 3.92 16.08 17.21
N SER A 823 4.68 17.02 16.66
CA SER A 823 5.52 17.95 17.41
C SER A 823 5.46 19.30 16.73
N PHE A 824 5.29 20.37 17.50
CA PHE A 824 5.19 21.72 17.00
C PHE A 824 6.28 22.60 17.61
N THR A 825 7.10 23.17 16.72
CA THR A 825 8.10 24.22 17.00
C THR A 825 7.95 25.27 15.91
N PRO A 826 7.85 26.56 16.24
CA PRO A 826 7.61 27.62 15.27
C PRO A 826 8.92 28.01 14.57
N ASP A 827 8.83 28.65 13.41
CA ASP A 827 10.01 29.23 12.75
C ASP A 827 10.48 30.50 13.50
N SER A 828 9.54 31.18 14.17
CA SER A 828 9.78 32.34 15.04
C SER A 828 9.00 32.21 16.35
N PHE A 829 9.63 32.50 17.48
CA PHE A 829 8.96 32.59 18.79
C PHE A 829 8.17 33.90 18.99
N SER A 830 7.73 34.52 17.91
CA SER A 830 6.84 35.70 17.96
C SER A 830 5.50 35.33 18.61
N GLY A 831 4.82 36.29 19.25
CA GLY A 831 3.51 36.03 19.86
C GLY A 831 2.43 35.56 18.87
N ALA A 832 2.59 35.84 17.57
CA ALA A 832 1.67 35.38 16.53
C ALA A 832 1.87 33.90 16.18
N GLU A 833 3.10 33.40 16.19
CA GLU A 833 3.45 32.00 15.88
C GLU A 833 3.51 31.12 17.14
N TRP A 834 3.88 31.69 18.29
CA TRP A 834 4.11 30.99 19.55
C TRP A 834 3.49 31.69 20.77
N PRO A 835 2.16 31.66 20.91
CA PRO A 835 1.47 32.18 22.08
C PRO A 835 1.54 31.23 23.30
N PHE A 836 2.37 30.18 23.29
CA PHE A 836 2.36 29.08 24.27
C PHE A 836 3.33 29.25 25.44
N ASN A 837 3.76 30.49 25.73
CA ASN A 837 4.60 30.84 26.88
C ASN A 837 3.77 31.27 28.11
N LYS A 838 2.53 30.80 28.22
CA LYS A 838 1.58 31.16 29.28
C LYS A 838 0.70 29.96 29.63
N ASN A 839 0.02 30.04 30.77
CA ASN A 839 -0.85 28.96 31.25
C ASN A 839 -2.16 28.92 30.48
N PHE A 840 -2.62 27.68 30.25
CA PHE A 840 -3.86 27.35 29.58
C PHE A 840 -4.70 26.44 30.50
N PHE A 841 -6.02 26.54 30.37
CA PHE A 841 -6.96 25.60 30.99
C PHE A 841 -7.38 24.52 29.99
N LEU A 842 -7.68 23.34 30.51
CA LEU A 842 -8.15 22.16 29.78
C LEU A 842 -9.67 22.17 29.60
N ASN A 843 -10.15 21.74 28.43
CA ASN A 843 -11.55 21.53 28.07
C ASN A 843 -11.76 20.10 27.55
N LEU A 844 -12.88 19.50 27.94
CA LEU A 844 -13.39 18.22 27.44
C LEU A 844 -14.82 18.44 26.95
N ASP A 845 -15.12 18.11 25.68
CA ASP A 845 -16.48 18.20 25.18
C ASP A 845 -16.76 17.27 24.00
N VAL A 846 -18.05 17.15 23.67
CA VAL A 846 -18.51 16.54 22.42
C VAL A 846 -19.36 17.56 21.68
N ALA A 847 -18.78 18.25 20.71
CA ALA A 847 -19.54 19.07 19.79
C ALA A 847 -20.33 18.21 18.78
N VAL A 848 -21.38 18.80 18.20
CA VAL A 848 -22.22 18.17 17.17
C VAL A 848 -22.32 19.13 16.01
N ALA A 849 -22.05 18.63 14.80
CA ALA A 849 -21.94 19.44 13.59
C ALA A 849 -20.81 20.48 13.64
N GLY A 850 -20.95 21.58 12.89
CA GLY A 850 -19.90 22.56 12.64
C GLY A 850 -19.21 22.36 11.29
N PRO A 851 -18.36 23.30 10.83
CA PRO A 851 -17.76 23.25 9.49
C PRO A 851 -16.98 21.97 9.23
N TRP A 852 -16.32 21.43 10.25
CA TRP A 852 -15.48 20.24 10.11
C TRP A 852 -16.25 18.93 10.25
N ALA A 853 -17.10 18.76 11.27
CA ALA A 853 -17.92 17.55 11.38
C ALA A 853 -19.04 17.50 10.32
N GLY A 854 -19.51 18.66 9.85
CA GLY A 854 -20.50 18.81 8.79
C GLY A 854 -19.94 18.57 7.39
N PHE A 855 -18.63 18.72 7.16
CA PHE A 855 -17.97 18.32 5.89
C PHE A 855 -18.33 16.87 5.51
N CYS A 856 -18.51 16.04 6.52
CA CYS A 856 -18.74 14.62 6.41
C CYS A 856 -20.19 14.27 6.13
N LEU A 857 -21.06 15.26 6.07
CA LEU A 857 -22.48 15.15 5.77
C LEU A 857 -22.84 16.17 4.68
N ASP A 858 -21.87 16.55 3.84
CA ASP A 858 -22.05 17.52 2.75
C ASP A 858 -22.63 18.87 3.25
N GLY A 859 -22.21 19.30 4.44
CA GLY A 859 -22.68 20.51 5.10
C GLY A 859 -24.02 20.36 5.85
N GLN A 860 -24.61 19.16 5.88
CA GLN A 860 -25.87 18.90 6.57
C GLN A 860 -25.67 18.59 8.07
N LEU A 861 -26.73 18.78 8.85
CA LEU A 861 -26.78 18.36 10.25
C LEU A 861 -26.97 16.83 10.36
N PRO A 862 -26.39 16.17 11.37
CA PRO A 862 -26.52 14.72 11.54
C PRO A 862 -27.96 14.29 11.86
N SER A 863 -28.45 13.27 11.16
CA SER A 863 -29.78 12.72 11.39
C SER A 863 -29.88 12.00 12.73
N CYS A 864 -30.88 12.39 13.52
CA CYS A 864 -31.26 11.75 14.78
C CYS A 864 -31.88 10.35 14.61
N THR A 865 -32.13 9.90 13.37
CA THR A 865 -32.75 8.59 13.11
C THR A 865 -31.80 7.57 12.48
N LYS A 866 -30.69 8.02 11.87
CA LYS A 866 -29.71 7.15 11.22
C LYS A 866 -28.63 6.74 12.21
N LYS A 867 -28.48 5.44 12.46
CA LYS A 867 -27.57 4.89 13.48
C LYS A 867 -26.09 5.23 13.23
N GLU A 868 -25.71 5.39 11.97
CA GLU A 868 -24.36 5.71 11.51
C GLU A 868 -24.00 7.19 11.70
N GLU A 869 -25.02 8.04 11.95
CA GLU A 869 -24.90 9.46 12.28
C GLU A 869 -25.21 9.65 13.79
N PHE A 870 -26.39 10.16 14.14
CA PHE A 870 -26.82 10.44 15.52
C PHE A 870 -28.03 9.60 16.00
N GLY A 871 -28.35 8.51 15.31
CA GLY A 871 -29.43 7.57 15.70
C GLY A 871 -29.22 6.83 17.02
N ARG A 872 -28.18 7.20 17.79
CA ARG A 872 -27.91 6.83 19.18
C ARG A 872 -27.08 7.94 19.83
N ASP A 873 -27.09 7.99 21.15
CA ASP A 873 -26.25 8.89 21.94
C ASP A 873 -24.76 8.71 21.59
N GLN A 874 -24.06 9.83 21.44
CA GLN A 874 -22.63 9.85 21.13
C GLN A 874 -21.87 10.18 22.41
N VAL A 875 -21.01 9.27 22.85
CA VAL A 875 -20.40 9.33 24.19
C VAL A 875 -18.89 9.38 24.07
N LEU A 876 -18.29 10.48 24.57
CA LEU A 876 -16.88 10.52 24.92
C LEU A 876 -16.75 10.00 26.35
N GLU A 877 -15.94 8.95 26.51
CA GLU A 877 -15.65 8.38 27.82
C GLU A 877 -14.20 8.65 28.19
N VAL A 878 -13.98 9.17 29.40
CA VAL A 878 -12.65 9.49 29.93
C VAL A 878 -12.45 8.72 31.23
N ASP A 879 -11.44 7.85 31.24
CA ASP A 879 -11.05 7.01 32.36
C ASP A 879 -10.29 7.82 33.40
N TYR A 880 -9.31 8.61 32.97
CA TYR A 880 -8.61 9.55 33.85
C TYR A 880 -8.05 10.73 33.07
N VAL A 881 -7.76 11.80 33.80
CA VAL A 881 -6.87 12.90 33.37
C VAL A 881 -5.78 13.05 34.42
N ARG A 882 -4.52 13.07 33.98
CA ARG A 882 -3.33 13.25 34.83
C ARG A 882 -2.46 14.34 34.26
N VAL A 883 -1.93 15.16 35.14
CA VAL A 883 -0.98 16.22 34.81
C VAL A 883 0.27 16.03 35.66
N TYR A 884 1.41 16.02 35.00
CA TYR A 884 2.71 15.81 35.63
C TYR A 884 3.60 17.03 35.38
N ARG A 885 4.51 17.30 36.31
CA ARG A 885 5.61 18.23 36.06
C ARG A 885 6.66 17.55 35.19
N LEU A 886 7.37 18.33 34.38
CA LEU A 886 8.51 17.87 33.60
C LEU A 886 9.78 18.40 34.27
N ASP A 887 10.75 17.52 34.55
CA ASP A 887 12.04 17.92 35.10
C ASP A 887 12.89 18.58 33.99
N GLU A 888 13.49 19.75 34.24
CA GLU A 888 14.32 20.47 33.25
C GLU A 888 15.48 19.61 32.73
N VAL A 889 15.59 19.47 31.40
CA VAL A 889 16.79 18.98 30.74
C VAL A 889 17.65 20.20 30.42
N HIS A 890 18.72 20.43 31.20
CA HIS A 890 19.76 21.38 30.81
C HIS A 890 20.52 20.79 29.62
N ASP A 891 20.35 21.38 28.44
CA ASP A 891 21.19 21.11 27.28
C ASP A 891 22.62 21.58 27.58
N GLY A 892 23.56 20.62 27.68
CA GLY A 892 25.00 20.84 27.85
C GLY A 892 25.76 20.71 26.55
#